data_AF-A0AAY4ETZ6-F1
#
_entry.id   AF-A0AAY4ETZ6-F1
#
_cell.length_a   1.000
_cell.length_b   1.000
_cell.length_c   1.000
_cell.angle_alpha   90.00
_cell.angle_beta   90.00
_cell.angle_gamma   90.00
#
_symmetry.space_group_name_H-M   'P 1'
#
loop_
_entity.id
_entity.type
_entity.pdbx_description
1 polymer ?
#
loop_
_entity_poly.entity_id
_entity_poly.type
_entity_poly.pdbx_seq_one_letter_code
_entity_poly.pdbx_strand_id
1 'polypeptide(L)'
;MQGLLLCLLFSLGGKSKSHRYELNHKKTYEYKYVGTITIGHDMPDLAESGVKLLCNVQIEGVSPQTFLLQVSNVAFQEQNGVPGNSGFTSSPKMSKKLSDEITKPFVFEYMNGRVGDIKAATEVSDTVVNIVRGILGFFQVTIKSTQRVYELEESGIHGLCQSNYIAEEDEHEQTLTLHRVVDVTNCRQKAAVTVGLALASENEPSKQRGDNIVAMVKYMYTVKSTSDGGLITMSRAEEKHHLSTLNVKGGNSKLLAIKEITLLKVLDSEGTHTIGPVQSRGNIIYKFGNELKQIPIVMMNLENPVPKIVDLIKRLAETNTNKELSGASTDVIEVFQLMRSASLEDLETLWRQLSDNQEHRRWFLDCVVEVDDERVIKFLERRFQNGDVTANEATQALLLALNHLKSELGTVDRSKGFLHMPFVKSNQLLWNTAVLSYGSLVYRLCEKIQPCPVTAVQPLLDIANNGLMNKNEEAMVLALKALGNAGHPSGLKTVIKFLPGISANAVDLPTRVISTAVDSLRHLARRDPHSVQDIALSLFVQKTLPAEVRMLACMILFKTRPPVALVSTISAVLLEETDLQFASFSYSLIKSLSNSRTPDNHHLSTACNIATKILAPKLERLSYFTSMAWHTDWFSDTFLAGVTNELYMLKNAADSMPTTIIGKGKFHIIGRIIEMLELGVSTDGIKTLLSQIGSADILTHNYHFYSVNNLLNIQLADWQSFPNSKPLFSGYARVYGQEVFFSDVNKEVLQQVFKAIDLNEGKDESPLRKFLKGLEEGALWHWTKPYLAYETRFIQATCLGLPVEISKYYLALTAVTANVKAQITPPVQQHVMELFTSEVSLETNGHISITKDIFAFHGINTELFQFGSELKCKANVNIPWKFMLNMNGREKKFELDISPYTDVTEVFSFTSDVYAVSRNIAEPSFAKRTPIIPITAESLDVPVTEGSQDFHLTSQFCAESSKYGTAICMEAQARRAHFFDEYPLSCLAGYSHVAIQLKPVETKRPIEKIQIQISAGPTKTLLNQIVSLVRKLIKRNSEVIINPVVVMKALALSDAAKPEGFTAAVYSLPAAQKDNIQFIVSEVGEDANWKMCTETSVDLKQSMTQTVNTFVLNQVHFRWGAECQSYELTVNVARIQEPSSKPTLSAKVNWGNLPMYMNNFGKSLEELLPFYSYLIGLHSQPDANPDHEFSAKVFNALPNTGDIIIKTPKVGDTDLR
;
A
#
# COMPACT_ATOMS: atom_id res chain seq x y z
N MET A 1 -46.39 -45.24 67.43
CA MET A 1 -45.53 -45.91 66.42
C MET A 1 -45.44 -45.17 65.07
N GLN A 2 -46.34 -44.24 64.73
CA GLN A 2 -46.25 -43.47 63.46
C GLN A 2 -45.25 -42.30 63.47
N GLY A 3 -44.87 -41.76 64.65
CA GLY A 3 -43.88 -40.67 64.74
C GLY A 3 -42.42 -41.10 64.54
N LEU A 4 -42.07 -42.36 64.82
CA LEU A 4 -40.71 -42.88 64.64
C LEU A 4 -40.41 -43.26 63.19
N LEU A 5 -41.44 -43.60 62.40
CA LEU A 5 -41.31 -43.87 60.97
C LEU A 5 -41.08 -42.57 60.16
N LEU A 6 -41.61 -41.43 60.59
CA LEU A 6 -41.38 -40.15 59.91
C LEU A 6 -39.95 -39.62 60.13
N CYS A 7 -39.37 -39.82 61.33
CA CYS A 7 -37.97 -39.46 61.60
C CYS A 7 -36.99 -40.39 60.87
N LEU A 8 -37.32 -41.68 60.69
CA LEU A 8 -36.49 -42.60 59.90
C LEU A 8 -36.57 -42.30 58.39
N LEU A 9 -37.72 -41.86 57.87
CA LEU A 9 -37.86 -41.42 56.47
C LEU A 9 -37.12 -40.09 56.18
N PHE A 10 -37.01 -39.18 57.15
CA PHE A 10 -36.15 -37.98 57.01
C PHE A 10 -34.65 -38.29 57.17
N SER A 11 -34.26 -39.37 57.86
CA SER A 11 -32.86 -39.85 57.90
C SER A 11 -32.43 -40.66 56.66
N LEU A 12 -33.38 -41.01 55.80
CA LEU A 12 -33.17 -41.66 54.49
C LEU A 12 -33.36 -40.70 53.31
N GLY A 13 -33.40 -39.38 53.58
CA GLY A 13 -33.15 -38.38 52.55
C GLY A 13 -31.76 -38.61 51.99
N GLY A 14 -31.71 -39.26 50.82
CA GLY A 14 -30.48 -39.61 50.14
C GLY A 14 -29.52 -38.43 50.19
N LYS A 15 -28.28 -38.69 50.61
CA LYS A 15 -27.16 -37.77 50.39
C LYS A 15 -27.16 -37.47 48.90
N SER A 16 -27.80 -36.37 48.49
CA SER A 16 -27.60 -35.78 47.18
C SER A 16 -26.12 -35.47 47.15
N LYS A 17 -25.36 -36.34 46.48
CA LYS A 17 -23.93 -36.17 46.30
C LYS A 17 -23.77 -34.83 45.60
N SER A 18 -23.29 -33.84 46.34
CA SER A 18 -23.03 -32.52 45.81
C SER A 18 -21.86 -32.64 44.85
N HIS A 19 -22.14 -32.73 43.55
CA HIS A 19 -21.14 -32.64 42.47
C HIS A 19 -20.55 -31.22 42.34
N ARG A 20 -20.61 -30.38 43.40
CA ARG A 20 -19.94 -29.08 43.43
C ARG A 20 -18.43 -29.31 43.52
N TYR A 21 -17.70 -28.70 42.59
CA TYR A 21 -16.25 -28.62 42.63
C TYR A 21 -15.82 -27.44 43.51
N GLU A 22 -15.05 -27.71 44.56
CA GLU A 22 -14.48 -26.68 45.44
C GLU A 22 -13.15 -27.16 46.01
N LEU A 23 -12.18 -26.25 46.14
CA LEU A 23 -10.91 -26.53 46.79
C LEU A 23 -11.10 -26.48 48.31
N ASN A 24 -10.62 -27.48 49.04
CA ASN A 24 -10.68 -27.51 50.49
C ASN A 24 -9.48 -26.74 51.08
N HIS A 25 -9.75 -25.66 51.82
CA HIS A 25 -8.73 -24.83 52.45
C HIS A 25 -7.88 -25.55 53.51
N LYS A 26 -8.22 -26.78 53.90
CA LYS A 26 -7.44 -27.62 54.83
C LYS A 26 -6.55 -28.63 54.14
N LYS A 27 -6.49 -28.59 52.80
CA LYS A 27 -5.75 -29.56 51.99
C LYS A 27 -4.67 -28.85 51.18
N THR A 28 -3.63 -29.62 50.86
CA THR A 28 -2.60 -29.30 49.88
C THR A 28 -2.72 -30.28 48.72
N TYR A 29 -2.75 -29.74 47.50
CA TYR A 29 -2.89 -30.51 46.26
C TYR A 29 -1.59 -30.39 45.45
N GLU A 30 -0.97 -31.53 45.13
CA GLU A 30 0.21 -31.57 44.26
C GLU A 30 -0.18 -32.09 42.88
N TYR A 31 0.09 -31.32 41.84
CA TYR A 31 -0.22 -31.62 40.46
C TYR A 31 1.05 -31.64 39.59
N LYS A 32 1.06 -32.51 38.58
CA LYS A 32 1.99 -32.42 37.45
C LYS A 32 1.33 -31.64 36.33
N TYR A 33 2.00 -30.62 35.81
CA TYR A 33 1.54 -29.80 34.69
C TYR A 33 2.42 -30.01 33.46
N VAL A 34 1.77 -30.13 32.30
CA VAL A 34 2.43 -30.16 30.99
C VAL A 34 1.68 -29.22 30.04
N GLY A 35 2.35 -28.19 29.56
CA GLY A 35 1.85 -27.30 28.50
C GLY A 35 2.69 -27.47 27.24
N THR A 36 2.07 -27.64 26.08
CA THR A 36 2.73 -27.74 24.78
C THR A 36 2.01 -26.85 23.78
N ILE A 37 2.75 -26.12 22.97
CA ILE A 37 2.18 -25.31 21.90
C ILE A 37 3.05 -25.44 20.65
N THR A 38 2.41 -25.73 19.52
CA THR A 38 3.06 -25.90 18.23
C THR A 38 2.35 -25.07 17.16
N ILE A 39 3.12 -24.65 16.17
CA ILE A 39 2.65 -23.88 15.02
C ILE A 39 3.22 -24.50 13.76
N GLY A 40 2.32 -24.78 12.82
CA GLY A 40 2.61 -25.48 11.58
C GLY A 40 1.50 -25.29 10.55
N HIS A 41 1.55 -26.11 9.51
CA HIS A 41 0.50 -26.23 8.50
C HIS A 41 -0.14 -27.62 8.64
N ASP A 42 -1.39 -27.82 8.24
CA ASP A 42 -2.09 -29.12 8.30
C ASP A 42 -1.57 -30.15 7.26
N MET A 43 -0.30 -30.06 6.84
CA MET A 43 0.33 -30.91 5.84
C MET A 43 1.48 -31.73 6.46
N PRO A 44 1.65 -33.01 6.07
CA PRO A 44 2.78 -33.82 6.52
C PRO A 44 4.11 -33.26 5.98
N ASP A 45 5.21 -33.64 6.63
CA ASP A 45 6.59 -33.37 6.21
C ASP A 45 7.05 -31.90 6.13
N LEU A 46 6.23 -30.96 6.62
CA LEU A 46 6.61 -29.55 6.75
C LEU A 46 7.26 -29.24 8.09
N ALA A 47 8.17 -28.25 8.11
CA ALA A 47 8.81 -27.82 9.35
C ALA A 47 7.82 -27.07 10.26
N GLU A 48 7.84 -27.42 11.54
CA GLU A 48 7.04 -26.79 12.59
C GLU A 48 7.95 -26.14 13.64
N SER A 49 7.36 -25.29 14.47
CA SER A 49 8.03 -24.78 15.68
C SER A 49 7.10 -24.87 16.88
N GLY A 50 7.66 -25.03 18.07
CA GLY A 50 6.87 -25.15 19.28
C GLY A 50 7.68 -25.14 20.56
N VAL A 51 6.98 -25.00 21.68
CA VAL A 51 7.58 -25.06 23.01
C VAL A 51 6.77 -25.97 23.92
N LYS A 52 7.45 -26.55 24.92
CA LYS A 52 6.86 -27.38 25.95
C LYS A 52 7.37 -26.95 27.32
N LEU A 53 6.44 -26.73 28.25
CA LEU A 53 6.69 -26.41 29.65
C LEU A 53 6.23 -27.57 30.52
N LEU A 54 7.12 -28.08 31.36
CA LEU A 54 6.81 -29.08 32.39
C LEU A 54 7.10 -28.47 33.76
N CYS A 55 6.20 -28.66 34.73
CA CYS A 55 6.44 -28.29 36.11
C CYS A 55 5.51 -29.06 37.06
N ASN A 56 5.82 -28.99 38.36
CA ASN A 56 4.91 -29.39 39.43
C ASN A 56 4.22 -28.14 39.99
N VAL A 57 2.93 -28.25 40.28
CA VAL A 57 2.10 -27.18 40.83
C VAL A 57 1.51 -27.65 42.14
N GLN A 58 1.82 -26.93 43.22
CA GLN A 58 1.28 -27.16 44.55
C GLN A 58 0.27 -26.06 44.88
N ILE A 59 -0.95 -26.46 45.28
CA ILE A 59 -2.01 -25.53 45.68
C ILE A 59 -2.37 -25.81 47.14
N GLU A 60 -2.24 -24.81 47.99
CA GLU A 60 -2.44 -24.91 49.44
C GLU A 60 -3.52 -23.93 49.90
N GLY A 61 -4.38 -24.37 50.82
CA GLY A 61 -5.37 -23.50 51.42
C GLY A 61 -4.77 -22.55 52.45
N VAL A 62 -5.00 -21.25 52.29
CA VAL A 62 -4.59 -20.20 53.26
C VAL A 62 -5.78 -19.76 54.09
N SER A 63 -6.93 -19.55 53.44
CA SER A 63 -8.21 -19.19 54.07
C SER A 63 -9.36 -19.83 53.28
N PRO A 64 -10.62 -19.78 53.74
CA PRO A 64 -11.76 -20.38 53.03
C PRO A 64 -11.91 -19.98 51.56
N GLN A 65 -11.43 -18.80 51.16
CA GLN A 65 -11.51 -18.30 49.78
C GLN A 65 -10.14 -17.93 49.19
N THR A 66 -9.05 -18.24 49.87
CA THR A 66 -7.70 -17.81 49.48
C THR A 66 -6.76 -18.99 49.46
N PHE A 67 -6.04 -19.14 48.35
CA PHE A 67 -5.13 -20.24 48.11
C PHE A 67 -3.77 -19.73 47.66
N LEU A 68 -2.74 -20.51 48.00
CA LEU A 68 -1.36 -20.30 47.62
C LEU A 68 -1.00 -21.30 46.51
N LEU A 69 -0.45 -20.81 45.41
CA LEU A 69 0.10 -21.61 44.33
C LEU A 69 1.63 -21.48 44.33
N GLN A 70 2.32 -22.61 44.39
CA GLN A 70 3.77 -22.72 44.27
C GLN A 70 4.14 -23.65 43.10
N VAL A 71 5.11 -23.23 42.30
CA VAL A 71 5.60 -24.02 41.15
C VAL A 71 7.00 -24.52 41.45
N SER A 72 7.29 -25.77 41.08
CA SER A 72 8.62 -26.38 41.20
C SER A 72 8.96 -27.25 39.98
N ASN A 73 10.21 -27.71 39.89
CA ASN A 73 10.67 -28.63 38.82
C ASN A 73 10.40 -28.12 37.39
N VAL A 74 10.69 -26.83 37.14
CA VAL A 74 10.44 -26.16 35.86
C VAL A 74 11.42 -26.64 34.78
N ALA A 75 10.89 -27.16 33.68
CA ALA A 75 11.65 -27.54 32.50
C ALA A 75 11.01 -26.98 31.23
N PHE A 76 11.82 -26.27 30.43
CA PHE A 76 11.43 -25.66 29.16
C PHE A 76 12.13 -26.38 28.00
N GLN A 77 11.36 -26.74 26.98
CA GLN A 77 11.84 -27.43 25.79
C GLN A 77 11.36 -26.73 24.52
N GLU A 78 12.16 -26.77 23.46
CA GLU A 78 11.92 -26.14 22.17
C GLU A 78 11.96 -27.17 21.04
N GLN A 79 11.11 -26.98 20.04
CA GLN A 79 11.08 -27.74 18.79
C GLN A 79 11.18 -26.78 17.61
N ASN A 80 12.00 -27.12 16.62
CA ASN A 80 12.10 -26.42 15.35
C ASN A 80 12.59 -27.42 14.28
N GLY A 81 11.76 -27.69 13.27
CA GLY A 81 12.06 -28.66 12.21
C GLY A 81 10.88 -29.56 11.89
N VAL A 82 11.10 -30.55 11.03
CA VAL A 82 10.04 -31.48 10.57
C VAL A 82 9.66 -32.45 11.70
N PRO A 83 8.36 -32.57 12.06
CA PRO A 83 7.88 -33.54 13.04
C PRO A 83 8.34 -34.97 12.71
N GLY A 84 8.70 -35.76 13.73
CA GLY A 84 9.26 -37.11 13.56
C GLY A 84 10.79 -37.13 13.46
N ASN A 85 11.37 -36.25 12.64
CA ASN A 85 12.84 -36.08 12.55
C ASN A 85 13.39 -35.15 13.64
N SER A 86 12.59 -34.16 14.06
CA SER A 86 12.97 -33.15 15.05
C SER A 86 12.03 -33.18 16.25
N GLY A 87 12.55 -33.57 17.42
CA GLY A 87 11.81 -33.62 18.69
C GLY A 87 11.98 -32.37 19.56
N PHE A 88 11.31 -32.35 20.72
CA PHE A 88 11.51 -31.31 21.74
C PHE A 88 12.88 -31.46 22.40
N THR A 89 13.67 -30.38 22.38
CA THR A 89 15.03 -30.31 22.95
C THR A 89 15.02 -29.43 24.19
N SER A 90 15.73 -29.83 25.25
CA SER A 90 15.80 -29.05 26.50
C SER A 90 16.56 -27.73 26.30
N SER A 91 16.05 -26.64 26.86
CA SER A 91 16.77 -25.36 27.00
C SER A 91 17.02 -25.05 28.48
N PRO A 92 18.18 -25.47 29.05
CA PRO A 92 18.46 -25.29 30.47
C PRO A 92 18.55 -23.83 30.90
N LYS A 93 19.11 -22.95 30.07
CA LYS A 93 19.25 -21.52 30.40
C LYS A 93 17.88 -20.83 30.44
N MET A 94 16.99 -21.15 29.50
CA MET A 94 15.63 -20.63 29.51
C MET A 94 14.81 -21.23 30.67
N SER A 95 15.00 -22.52 30.99
CA SER A 95 14.39 -23.16 32.15
C SER A 95 14.77 -22.45 33.45
N LYS A 96 16.05 -22.12 33.62
CA LYS A 96 16.54 -21.36 34.78
C LYS A 96 15.90 -19.97 34.85
N LYS A 97 15.92 -19.22 33.74
CA LYS A 97 15.36 -17.86 33.69
C LYS A 97 13.86 -17.84 34.03
N LEU A 98 13.10 -18.81 33.53
CA LEU A 98 11.68 -18.95 33.89
C LEU A 98 11.51 -19.36 35.36
N SER A 99 12.35 -20.27 35.86
CA SER A 99 12.35 -20.73 37.25
C SER A 99 12.60 -19.60 38.25
N ASP A 100 13.46 -18.63 37.92
CA ASP A 100 13.80 -17.49 38.78
C ASP A 100 12.56 -16.61 39.10
N GLU A 101 11.52 -16.66 38.27
CA GLU A 101 10.27 -15.92 38.45
C GLU A 101 9.09 -16.82 38.86
N ILE A 102 8.84 -17.92 38.14
CA ILE A 102 7.62 -18.73 38.30
C ILE A 102 7.57 -19.54 39.60
N THR A 103 8.72 -19.75 40.26
CA THR A 103 8.78 -20.47 41.54
C THR A 103 8.40 -19.60 42.75
N LYS A 104 8.26 -18.28 42.53
CA LYS A 104 7.79 -17.35 43.56
C LYS A 104 6.32 -17.63 43.93
N PRO A 105 5.88 -17.31 45.16
CA PRO A 105 4.52 -17.60 45.60
C PRO A 105 3.47 -16.74 44.89
N PHE A 106 2.38 -17.37 44.44
CA PHE A 106 1.19 -16.70 43.87
C PHE A 106 0.00 -16.92 44.80
N VAL A 107 -0.71 -15.87 45.15
CA VAL A 107 -1.92 -15.96 45.99
C VAL A 107 -3.13 -15.65 45.12
N PHE A 108 -4.18 -16.47 45.18
CA PHE A 108 -5.39 -16.23 44.40
C PHE A 108 -6.65 -16.46 45.22
N GLU A 109 -7.69 -15.70 44.86
CA GLU A 109 -9.03 -15.90 45.38
C GLU A 109 -9.74 -17.01 44.62
N TYR A 110 -10.46 -17.88 45.34
CA TYR A 110 -11.20 -18.97 44.74
C TYR A 110 -12.52 -19.22 45.45
N MET A 111 -13.62 -19.21 44.70
CA MET A 111 -14.96 -19.45 45.24
C MET A 111 -15.89 -19.97 44.14
N ASN A 112 -16.69 -21.01 44.44
CA ASN A 112 -17.70 -21.56 43.54
C ASN A 112 -17.19 -21.85 42.11
N GLY A 113 -16.02 -22.48 41.98
CA GLY A 113 -15.49 -22.81 40.65
C GLY A 113 -14.82 -21.65 39.91
N ARG A 114 -14.63 -20.49 40.56
CA ARG A 114 -14.13 -19.26 39.94
C ARG A 114 -12.89 -18.71 40.63
N VAL A 115 -11.91 -18.33 39.82
CA VAL A 115 -10.70 -17.62 40.20
C VAL A 115 -10.97 -16.11 40.19
N GLY A 116 -10.72 -15.47 41.33
CA GLY A 116 -10.86 -14.03 41.55
C GLY A 116 -9.57 -13.26 41.31
N ASP A 117 -9.20 -12.39 42.26
CA ASP A 117 -7.95 -11.64 42.21
C ASP A 117 -6.73 -12.56 42.31
N ILE A 118 -5.68 -12.26 41.53
CA ILE A 118 -4.40 -12.97 41.53
C ILE A 118 -3.33 -12.00 42.01
N LYS A 119 -2.53 -12.40 42.99
CA LYS A 119 -1.48 -11.60 43.61
C LYS A 119 -0.12 -12.27 43.42
N ALA A 120 0.89 -11.46 43.11
CA ALA A 120 2.26 -11.91 42.89
C ALA A 120 3.26 -10.87 43.43
N ALA A 121 4.52 -11.27 43.63
CA ALA A 121 5.59 -10.34 43.95
C ALA A 121 5.79 -9.30 42.82
N THR A 122 6.28 -8.11 43.17
CA THR A 122 6.43 -6.96 42.27
C THR A 122 7.33 -7.23 41.08
N GLU A 123 8.39 -8.00 41.29
CA GLU A 123 9.42 -8.29 40.29
C GLU A 123 9.06 -9.46 39.36
N VAL A 124 7.90 -10.10 39.54
CA VAL A 124 7.41 -11.13 38.61
C VAL A 124 6.80 -10.44 37.38
N SER A 125 7.29 -10.78 36.19
CA SER A 125 6.80 -10.24 34.91
C SER A 125 5.32 -10.58 34.66
N ASP A 126 4.62 -9.73 33.92
CA ASP A 126 3.24 -10.02 33.48
C ASP A 126 3.18 -11.31 32.65
N THR A 127 4.22 -11.60 31.87
CA THR A 127 4.38 -12.85 31.11
C THR A 127 4.23 -14.08 32.01
N VAL A 128 4.94 -14.12 33.13
CA VAL A 128 4.89 -15.24 34.07
C VAL A 128 3.56 -15.30 34.81
N VAL A 129 3.01 -14.16 35.23
CA VAL A 129 1.66 -14.12 35.84
C VAL A 129 0.61 -14.65 34.85
N ASN A 130 0.72 -14.35 33.56
CA ASN A 130 -0.18 -14.88 32.54
C ASN A 130 -0.04 -16.39 32.35
N ILE A 131 1.17 -16.96 32.40
CA ILE A 131 1.37 -18.42 32.41
C ILE A 131 0.65 -19.04 33.63
N VAL A 132 0.74 -18.41 34.81
CA VAL A 132 0.00 -18.83 36.01
C VAL A 132 -1.51 -18.71 35.82
N ARG A 133 -2.03 -17.68 35.12
CA ARG A 133 -3.46 -17.63 34.70
C ARG A 133 -3.82 -18.82 33.83
N GLY A 134 -2.92 -19.24 32.93
CA GLY A 134 -3.10 -20.43 32.10
C GLY A 134 -3.26 -21.71 32.93
N ILE A 135 -2.42 -21.89 33.96
CA ILE A 135 -2.50 -23.00 34.92
C ILE A 135 -3.79 -22.92 35.74
N LEU A 136 -4.08 -21.75 36.32
CA LEU A 136 -5.29 -21.51 37.11
C LEU A 136 -6.59 -21.68 36.28
N GLY A 137 -6.51 -21.55 34.96
CA GLY A 137 -7.64 -21.79 34.05
C GLY A 137 -8.23 -23.20 34.12
N PHE A 138 -7.51 -24.21 34.63
CA PHE A 138 -8.09 -25.53 34.92
C PHE A 138 -9.12 -25.49 36.05
N PHE A 139 -8.98 -24.55 36.98
CA PHE A 139 -9.85 -24.43 38.15
C PHE A 139 -11.05 -23.51 37.89
N GLN A 140 -11.08 -22.84 36.74
CA GLN A 140 -12.19 -22.00 36.27
C GLN A 140 -13.28 -22.88 35.62
N VAL A 141 -14.11 -23.56 36.42
CA VAL A 141 -15.11 -24.52 35.95
C VAL A 141 -16.40 -24.44 36.77
N THR A 142 -17.54 -24.29 36.09
CA THR A 142 -18.86 -24.20 36.73
C THR A 142 -19.64 -25.50 36.52
N ILE A 143 -19.71 -26.38 37.53
CA ILE A 143 -20.46 -27.65 37.45
C ILE A 143 -21.89 -27.46 37.98
N LYS A 144 -22.90 -27.73 37.14
CA LYS A 144 -24.32 -27.77 37.55
C LYS A 144 -24.75 -29.19 37.89
N SER A 145 -25.35 -29.38 39.07
CA SER A 145 -25.81 -30.69 39.55
C SER A 145 -27.12 -31.17 38.91
N THR A 146 -27.88 -30.30 38.25
CA THR A 146 -29.22 -30.61 37.73
C THR A 146 -29.30 -30.73 36.21
N GLN A 147 -28.24 -30.36 35.48
CA GLN A 147 -28.23 -30.27 34.02
C GLN A 147 -27.01 -31.02 33.47
N ARG A 148 -27.24 -31.96 32.55
CA ARG A 148 -26.16 -32.68 31.85
C ARG A 148 -25.57 -31.90 30.69
N VAL A 149 -26.40 -31.14 29.97
CA VAL A 149 -25.97 -30.26 28.89
C VAL A 149 -26.47 -28.85 29.20
N TYR A 150 -25.57 -27.87 29.13
CA TYR A 150 -25.92 -26.48 29.42
C TYR A 150 -24.92 -25.51 28.82
N GLU A 151 -25.37 -24.29 28.60
CA GLU A 151 -24.54 -23.19 28.10
C GLU A 151 -24.48 -22.07 29.15
N LEU A 152 -23.37 -21.34 29.15
CA LEU A 152 -23.16 -20.18 30.01
C LEU A 152 -22.10 -19.24 29.44
N GLU A 153 -22.30 -17.95 29.70
CA GLU A 153 -21.28 -16.93 29.47
C GLU A 153 -20.44 -16.80 30.76
N GLU A 154 -19.13 -17.03 30.67
CA GLU A 154 -18.25 -16.93 31.84
C GLU A 154 -16.88 -16.33 31.51
N SER A 155 -16.25 -15.79 32.55
CA SER A 155 -14.90 -15.26 32.45
C SER A 155 -13.88 -16.40 32.41
N GLY A 156 -12.95 -16.33 31.48
CA GLY A 156 -11.74 -17.14 31.42
C GLY A 156 -10.56 -16.30 30.97
N ILE A 157 -9.44 -16.95 30.66
CA ILE A 157 -8.22 -16.26 30.23
C ILE A 157 -8.41 -15.43 28.94
N HIS A 158 -9.31 -15.88 28.05
CA HIS A 158 -9.66 -15.18 26.81
C HIS A 158 -10.65 -14.02 27.00
N GLY A 159 -11.13 -13.79 28.22
CA GLY A 159 -12.14 -12.77 28.51
C GLY A 159 -13.50 -13.38 28.85
N LEU A 160 -14.60 -12.71 28.49
CA LEU A 160 -15.97 -13.13 28.75
C LEU A 160 -16.55 -13.77 27.48
N CYS A 161 -16.68 -15.09 27.47
CA CYS A 161 -16.98 -15.89 26.28
C CYS A 161 -18.09 -16.92 26.53
N GLN A 162 -18.78 -17.34 25.47
CA GLN A 162 -19.78 -18.40 25.53
C GLN A 162 -19.09 -19.76 25.70
N SER A 163 -19.59 -20.55 26.66
CA SER A 163 -19.09 -21.89 26.98
C SER A 163 -20.22 -22.92 27.00
N ASN A 164 -19.98 -24.06 26.34
CA ASN A 164 -20.91 -25.18 26.24
C ASN A 164 -20.39 -26.37 27.04
N TYR A 165 -21.23 -26.94 27.89
CA TYR A 165 -20.88 -28.01 28.81
C TYR A 165 -21.66 -29.30 28.53
N ILE A 166 -20.99 -30.44 28.64
CA ILE A 166 -21.56 -31.78 28.64
C ILE A 166 -20.97 -32.56 29.82
N ALA A 167 -21.82 -33.06 30.69
CA ALA A 167 -21.48 -33.78 31.92
C ALA A 167 -21.98 -35.23 31.83
N GLU A 168 -21.05 -36.18 31.99
CA GLU A 168 -21.29 -37.63 31.93
C GLU A 168 -20.83 -38.26 33.25
N GLU A 169 -21.74 -38.89 33.98
CA GLU A 169 -21.45 -39.55 35.26
C GLU A 169 -21.22 -41.05 35.03
N ASP A 170 -20.11 -41.57 35.56
CA ASP A 170 -19.88 -43.00 35.70
C ASP A 170 -20.27 -43.43 37.12
N GLU A 171 -21.39 -44.14 37.22
CA GLU A 171 -21.93 -44.62 38.50
C GLU A 171 -21.04 -45.69 39.16
N HIS A 172 -20.23 -46.43 38.39
CA HIS A 172 -19.37 -47.50 38.89
C HIS A 172 -18.07 -46.96 39.50
N GLU A 173 -17.44 -45.98 38.84
CA GLU A 173 -16.17 -45.39 39.32
C GLU A 173 -16.35 -44.16 40.22
N GLN A 174 -17.58 -43.66 40.38
CA GLN A 174 -17.88 -42.40 41.07
C GLN A 174 -17.12 -41.18 40.50
N THR A 175 -16.89 -41.23 39.19
CA THR A 175 -16.20 -40.20 38.41
C THR A 175 -17.20 -39.46 37.53
N LEU A 176 -17.00 -38.15 37.41
CA LEU A 176 -17.73 -37.28 36.51
C LEU A 176 -16.75 -36.85 35.41
N THR A 177 -17.10 -37.15 34.16
CA THR A 177 -16.40 -36.63 32.98
C THR A 177 -17.12 -35.38 32.51
N LEU A 178 -16.40 -34.27 32.41
CA LEU A 178 -16.95 -33.00 31.97
C LEU A 178 -16.22 -32.53 30.71
N HIS A 179 -16.98 -32.29 29.66
CA HIS A 179 -16.53 -31.61 28.45
C HIS A 179 -16.99 -30.16 28.49
N ARG A 180 -16.08 -29.23 28.26
CA ARG A 180 -16.38 -27.80 28.10
C ARG A 180 -15.77 -27.30 26.81
N VAL A 181 -16.55 -26.65 25.97
CA VAL A 181 -16.06 -25.99 24.76
C VAL A 181 -16.29 -24.49 24.89
N VAL A 182 -15.22 -23.72 24.73
CA VAL A 182 -15.25 -22.25 24.75
C VAL A 182 -15.11 -21.76 23.31
N ASP A 183 -16.08 -20.98 22.85
CA ASP A 183 -16.00 -20.26 21.59
C ASP A 183 -15.23 -18.95 21.81
N VAL A 184 -13.98 -18.91 21.36
CA VAL A 184 -13.11 -17.73 21.53
C VAL A 184 -13.33 -16.72 20.41
N THR A 185 -13.94 -17.15 19.29
CA THR A 185 -14.31 -16.26 18.20
C THR A 185 -15.42 -15.31 18.67
N ASN A 186 -16.40 -15.81 19.42
CA ASN A 186 -17.56 -15.06 19.89
C ASN A 186 -17.52 -14.72 21.39
N CYS A 187 -16.65 -13.77 21.77
CA CYS A 187 -16.56 -13.24 23.14
C CYS A 187 -17.10 -11.82 23.22
N ARG A 188 -17.92 -11.52 24.24
CA ARG A 188 -18.42 -10.16 24.52
C ARG A 188 -17.29 -9.22 24.95
N GLN A 189 -16.35 -9.74 25.74
CA GLN A 189 -15.11 -9.04 26.06
C GLN A 189 -13.96 -9.96 25.69
N LYS A 190 -13.25 -9.65 24.60
CA LYS A 190 -12.15 -10.47 24.10
C LYS A 190 -10.81 -9.94 24.64
N ALA A 191 -9.99 -10.85 25.17
CA ALA A 191 -8.59 -10.56 25.50
C ALA A 191 -7.75 -10.58 24.20
N ALA A 192 -7.94 -9.55 23.38
CA ALA A 192 -7.22 -9.33 22.14
C ALA A 192 -6.91 -7.84 21.93
N VAL A 193 -5.79 -7.56 21.27
CA VAL A 193 -5.35 -6.21 20.87
C VAL A 193 -5.15 -6.17 19.37
N THR A 194 -5.58 -5.08 18.75
CA THR A 194 -5.36 -4.82 17.32
C THR A 194 -4.63 -3.49 17.12
N VAL A 195 -3.56 -3.52 16.33
CA VAL A 195 -2.72 -2.36 15.98
C VAL A 195 -2.68 -2.21 14.46
N GLY A 196 -2.68 -0.97 13.97
CA GLY A 196 -2.48 -0.64 12.54
C GLY A 196 -3.65 -0.90 11.58
N LEU A 197 -4.78 -1.46 12.04
CA LEU A 197 -5.92 -1.80 11.17
C LEU A 197 -7.03 -0.73 11.12
N ALA A 198 -6.88 0.40 11.81
CA ALA A 198 -7.94 1.43 11.88
C ALA A 198 -8.29 2.04 10.51
N LEU A 199 -7.33 2.09 9.57
CA LEU A 199 -7.55 2.63 8.22
C LEU A 199 -7.94 1.56 7.19
N ALA A 200 -7.94 0.28 7.58
CA ALA A 200 -8.39 -0.83 6.75
C ALA A 200 -9.86 -1.14 7.07
N SER A 201 -10.77 -0.63 6.24
CA SER A 201 -12.21 -0.73 6.49
C SER A 201 -12.67 -2.18 6.40
N GLU A 202 -13.50 -2.63 7.34
CA GLU A 202 -14.09 -3.97 7.27
C GLU A 202 -15.09 -4.07 6.11
N ASN A 203 -15.08 -5.23 5.45
CA ASN A 203 -15.96 -5.57 4.33
C ASN A 203 -16.85 -6.75 4.73
N GLU A 204 -18.03 -6.45 5.27
CA GLU A 204 -18.99 -7.45 5.75
C GLU A 204 -19.35 -8.51 4.70
N PRO A 205 -19.68 -8.16 3.44
CA PRO A 205 -19.88 -9.16 2.37
C PRO A 205 -18.71 -10.12 2.17
N SER A 206 -17.46 -9.66 2.35
CA SER A 206 -16.29 -10.54 2.28
C SER A 206 -16.14 -11.40 3.53
N LYS A 207 -16.39 -10.86 4.74
CA LYS A 207 -16.39 -11.64 5.99
C LYS A 207 -17.45 -12.75 5.99
N GLN A 208 -18.63 -12.49 5.41
CA GLN A 208 -19.68 -13.51 5.27
C GLN A 208 -19.26 -14.70 4.38
N ARG A 209 -18.25 -14.53 3.53
CA ARG A 209 -17.68 -15.63 2.73
C ARG A 209 -16.75 -16.53 3.57
N GLY A 210 -16.28 -16.02 4.71
CA GLY A 210 -15.66 -16.77 5.81
C GLY A 210 -14.74 -15.91 6.68
N ASP A 211 -14.62 -16.29 7.94
CA ASP A 211 -13.74 -15.65 8.91
C ASP A 211 -12.29 -16.13 8.78
N ASN A 212 -11.37 -15.17 8.72
CA ASN A 212 -9.94 -15.44 8.59
C ASN A 212 -9.28 -15.98 9.85
N ILE A 213 -9.92 -15.84 11.01
CA ILE A 213 -9.40 -16.28 12.32
C ILE A 213 -10.52 -17.00 13.06
N VAL A 214 -10.33 -18.29 13.30
CA VAL A 214 -11.25 -19.10 14.11
C VAL A 214 -10.47 -19.73 15.26
N ALA A 215 -10.96 -19.54 16.49
CA ALA A 215 -10.33 -20.06 17.69
C ALA A 215 -11.34 -20.72 18.63
N MET A 216 -11.04 -21.94 19.08
CA MET A 216 -11.86 -22.70 20.02
C MET A 216 -10.99 -23.42 21.03
N VAL A 217 -11.49 -23.58 22.26
CA VAL A 217 -10.84 -24.37 23.31
C VAL A 217 -11.77 -25.48 23.78
N LYS A 218 -11.28 -26.71 23.79
CA LYS A 218 -11.95 -27.87 24.37
C LYS A 218 -11.24 -28.27 25.65
N TYR A 219 -11.95 -28.26 26.77
CA TYR A 219 -11.53 -28.84 28.04
C TYR A 219 -12.21 -30.18 28.26
N MET A 220 -11.46 -31.11 28.85
CA MET A 220 -11.91 -32.40 29.35
C MET A 220 -11.46 -32.51 30.80
N TYR A 221 -12.39 -32.76 31.71
CA TYR A 221 -12.11 -32.93 33.14
C TYR A 221 -12.56 -34.32 33.58
N THR A 222 -11.76 -34.93 34.44
CA THR A 222 -12.14 -36.09 35.24
C THR A 222 -12.21 -35.67 36.69
N VAL A 223 -13.42 -35.65 37.24
CA VAL A 223 -13.71 -35.20 38.59
C VAL A 223 -14.15 -36.40 39.43
N LYS A 224 -13.36 -36.76 40.44
CA LYS A 224 -13.71 -37.82 41.38
C LYS A 224 -14.55 -37.27 42.52
N SER A 225 -15.66 -37.91 42.88
CA SER A 225 -16.46 -37.51 44.03
C SER A 225 -15.77 -37.88 45.35
N THR A 226 -15.65 -36.92 46.29
CA THR A 226 -15.11 -37.14 47.64
C THR A 226 -16.09 -36.63 48.71
N SER A 227 -15.82 -36.90 50.00
CA SER A 227 -16.61 -36.36 51.12
C SER A 227 -16.62 -34.83 51.17
N ASP A 228 -15.58 -34.20 50.62
CA ASP A 228 -15.34 -32.76 50.68
C ASP A 228 -15.78 -32.05 49.38
N GLY A 229 -16.32 -32.79 48.40
CA GLY A 229 -16.73 -32.29 47.08
C GLY A 229 -16.06 -33.02 45.92
N GLY A 230 -16.23 -32.51 44.70
CA GLY A 230 -15.54 -33.02 43.51
C GLY A 230 -14.05 -32.68 43.53
N LEU A 231 -13.19 -33.63 43.14
CA LEU A 231 -11.74 -33.46 43.03
C LEU A 231 -11.28 -33.67 41.60
N ILE A 232 -10.66 -32.66 40.96
CA ILE A 232 -10.07 -32.82 39.63
C ILE A 232 -8.83 -33.71 39.77
N THR A 233 -8.92 -34.93 39.25
CA THR A 233 -7.80 -35.89 39.20
C THR A 233 -6.98 -35.71 37.94
N MET A 234 -7.64 -35.36 36.83
CA MET A 234 -7.01 -35.10 35.55
C MET A 234 -7.83 -34.06 34.79
N SER A 235 -7.15 -33.12 34.12
CA SER A 235 -7.80 -32.27 33.12
C SER A 235 -6.86 -32.02 31.95
N ARG A 236 -7.43 -32.02 30.75
CA ARG A 236 -6.74 -31.72 29.50
C ARG A 236 -7.51 -30.65 28.75
N ALA A 237 -6.81 -29.64 28.25
CA ALA A 237 -7.35 -28.64 27.36
C ALA A 237 -6.61 -28.68 26.01
N GLU A 238 -7.36 -28.52 24.92
CA GLU A 238 -6.88 -28.44 23.55
C GLU A 238 -7.49 -27.21 22.89
N GLU A 239 -6.64 -26.28 22.51
CA GLU A 239 -6.99 -25.06 21.80
C GLU A 239 -6.43 -25.11 20.38
N LYS A 240 -7.29 -24.76 19.42
CA LYS A 240 -6.93 -24.67 18.00
C LYS A 240 -7.22 -23.28 17.49
N HIS A 241 -6.23 -22.68 16.85
CA HIS A 241 -6.41 -21.47 16.05
C HIS A 241 -6.16 -21.81 14.60
N HIS A 242 -7.13 -21.49 13.75
CA HIS A 242 -7.00 -21.58 12.31
C HIS A 242 -6.92 -20.17 11.75
N LEU A 243 -5.80 -19.89 11.06
CA LEU A 243 -5.59 -18.65 10.33
C LEU A 243 -5.65 -18.93 8.83
N SER A 244 -6.65 -18.34 8.17
CA SER A 244 -6.80 -18.34 6.71
C SER A 244 -6.42 -16.96 6.18
N THR A 245 -5.20 -16.77 5.67
CA THR A 245 -4.74 -15.47 5.16
C THR A 245 -5.31 -15.12 3.78
N LEU A 246 -5.81 -16.11 3.04
CA LEU A 246 -6.52 -15.98 1.76
C LEU A 246 -7.88 -16.68 1.86
N ASN A 247 -8.15 -17.71 1.06
CA ASN A 247 -9.40 -18.45 1.11
C ASN A 247 -9.57 -19.20 2.43
N VAL A 248 -10.74 -19.07 3.04
CA VAL A 248 -11.16 -19.89 4.19
C VAL A 248 -11.37 -21.37 3.85
N LYS A 249 -11.54 -21.72 2.57
CA LYS A 249 -11.82 -23.09 2.13
C LYS A 249 -10.58 -23.95 1.86
N GLY A 250 -9.37 -23.39 1.88
CA GLY A 250 -8.15 -24.15 1.58
C GLY A 250 -6.87 -23.43 2.03
N GLY A 251 -5.99 -24.16 2.71
CA GLY A 251 -4.73 -23.65 3.26
C GLY A 251 -4.93 -22.85 4.54
N ASN A 252 -4.64 -23.46 5.69
CA ASN A 252 -4.68 -22.79 7.00
C ASN A 252 -3.34 -22.94 7.69
N SER A 253 -2.84 -21.85 8.27
CA SER A 253 -1.83 -21.98 9.32
C SER A 253 -2.53 -22.34 10.62
N LYS A 254 -1.99 -23.32 11.34
CA LYS A 254 -2.60 -23.87 12.53
C LYS A 254 -1.68 -23.69 13.72
N LEU A 255 -2.26 -23.18 14.80
CA LEU A 255 -1.66 -23.20 16.12
C LEU A 255 -2.44 -24.20 16.99
N LEU A 256 -1.72 -25.09 17.64
CA LEU A 256 -2.26 -26.09 18.55
C LEU A 256 -1.64 -25.88 19.92
N ALA A 257 -2.46 -25.51 20.91
CA ALA A 257 -2.05 -25.40 22.30
C ALA A 257 -2.73 -26.49 23.12
N ILE A 258 -1.93 -27.34 23.77
CA ILE A 258 -2.39 -28.42 24.63
C ILE A 258 -1.86 -28.18 26.03
N LYS A 259 -2.72 -28.25 27.04
CA LYS A 259 -2.30 -28.31 28.44
C LYS A 259 -2.93 -29.48 29.15
N GLU A 260 -2.20 -30.07 30.07
CA GLU A 260 -2.66 -31.18 30.91
C GLU A 260 -2.21 -30.95 32.35
N ILE A 261 -3.09 -31.29 33.29
CA ILE A 261 -2.80 -31.32 34.71
C ILE A 261 -3.27 -32.65 35.30
N THR A 262 -2.40 -33.31 36.07
CA THR A 262 -2.66 -34.62 36.68
C THR A 262 -2.33 -34.58 38.16
N LEU A 263 -3.28 -34.97 39.00
CA LEU A 263 -3.13 -34.99 40.45
C LEU A 263 -2.13 -36.08 40.85
N LEU A 264 -1.09 -35.68 41.58
CA LEU A 264 -0.09 -36.59 42.14
C LEU A 264 -0.49 -37.03 43.54
N LYS A 265 -0.77 -36.07 44.43
CA LYS A 265 -1.02 -36.31 45.86
C LYS A 265 -1.95 -35.26 46.46
N VAL A 266 -2.65 -35.65 47.53
CA VAL A 266 -3.42 -34.76 48.40
C VAL A 266 -2.94 -34.96 49.83
N LEU A 267 -2.55 -33.87 50.49
CA LEU A 267 -2.04 -33.86 51.86
C LEU A 267 -2.92 -32.97 52.74
N ASP A 268 -2.88 -33.18 54.06
CA ASP A 268 -3.45 -32.22 55.01
C ASP A 268 -2.53 -31.01 55.14
N SER A 269 -3.11 -29.80 55.18
CA SER A 269 -2.36 -28.56 55.29
C SER A 269 -1.93 -28.33 56.74
N GLU A 270 -0.61 -28.24 56.99
CA GLU A 270 -0.03 -27.97 58.31
C GLU A 270 0.53 -26.54 58.40
N GLY A 271 -0.24 -25.61 59.00
CA GLY A 271 0.30 -24.42 59.69
C GLY A 271 0.87 -23.25 58.86
N THR A 272 1.08 -22.12 59.54
CA THR A 272 1.23 -20.74 59.03
C THR A 272 2.28 -20.51 57.94
N HIS A 273 1.85 -19.96 56.80
CA HIS A 273 2.71 -19.55 55.69
C HIS A 273 3.24 -18.12 55.85
N THR A 274 4.56 -17.93 55.76
CA THR A 274 5.17 -16.61 55.53
C THR A 274 5.07 -16.26 54.05
N ILE A 275 3.98 -15.57 53.69
CA ILE A 275 3.81 -14.99 52.35
C ILE A 275 4.58 -13.66 52.34
N GLY A 276 5.58 -13.54 51.46
CA GLY A 276 6.27 -12.27 51.24
C GLY A 276 5.34 -11.17 50.71
N PRO A 277 5.81 -9.92 50.54
CA PRO A 277 4.99 -8.85 49.99
C PRO A 277 4.51 -9.21 48.58
N VAL A 278 3.19 -9.33 48.40
CA VAL A 278 2.53 -9.56 47.11
C VAL A 278 1.54 -8.45 46.81
N GLN A 279 1.36 -8.13 45.53
CA GLN A 279 0.43 -7.12 45.05
C GLN A 279 -0.60 -7.74 44.09
N SER A 280 -1.80 -7.16 44.05
CA SER A 280 -2.83 -7.54 43.06
C SER A 280 -2.33 -7.30 41.63
N ARG A 281 -2.56 -8.30 40.79
CA ARG A 281 -2.30 -8.30 39.35
C ARG A 281 -3.60 -8.41 38.55
N GLY A 282 -4.74 -8.33 39.22
CA GLY A 282 -6.08 -8.44 38.64
C GLY A 282 -6.57 -9.87 38.44
N ASN A 283 -7.64 -10.01 37.67
CA ASN A 283 -8.38 -11.27 37.48
C ASN A 283 -7.71 -12.28 36.52
N ILE A 284 -8.42 -13.39 36.25
CA ILE A 284 -8.01 -14.48 35.36
C ILE A 284 -7.85 -14.06 33.88
N ILE A 285 -8.45 -12.95 33.46
CA ILE A 285 -8.36 -12.45 32.09
C ILE A 285 -6.91 -12.02 31.82
N TYR A 286 -6.37 -12.46 30.68
CA TYR A 286 -5.02 -12.10 30.24
C TYR A 286 -4.77 -10.60 30.30
N LYS A 287 -3.57 -10.21 30.73
CA LYS A 287 -3.14 -8.80 30.80
C LYS A 287 -2.00 -8.57 29.82
N PHE A 288 -2.20 -7.65 28.89
CA PHE A 288 -1.18 -7.31 27.89
C PHE A 288 -0.07 -6.45 28.51
N GLY A 289 1.19 -6.75 28.18
CA GLY A 289 2.37 -6.13 28.75
C GLY A 289 3.44 -5.81 27.71
N ASN A 290 4.69 -6.23 27.99
CA ASN A 290 5.87 -5.87 27.20
C ASN A 290 5.89 -6.48 25.78
N GLU A 291 5.07 -7.50 25.49
CA GLU A 291 4.92 -8.06 24.15
C GLU A 291 4.45 -7.00 23.13
N LEU A 292 3.75 -5.95 23.59
CA LEU A 292 3.35 -4.83 22.73
C LEU A 292 4.56 -4.03 22.20
N LYS A 293 5.69 -4.04 22.90
CA LYS A 293 6.93 -3.34 22.48
C LYS A 293 7.82 -4.18 21.56
N GLN A 294 7.62 -5.49 21.53
CA GLN A 294 8.43 -6.45 20.79
C GLN A 294 8.01 -6.52 19.31
N ILE A 295 8.98 -6.57 18.39
CA ILE A 295 8.75 -6.91 16.98
C ILE A 295 9.25 -8.35 16.77
N PRO A 296 8.42 -9.30 16.31
CA PRO A 296 8.75 -10.73 16.24
C PRO A 296 9.68 -11.10 15.07
N ILE A 297 10.67 -10.25 14.78
CA ILE A 297 11.68 -10.44 13.73
C ILE A 297 13.07 -10.64 14.35
N VAL A 298 13.35 -9.95 15.45
CA VAL A 298 14.63 -10.02 16.17
C VAL A 298 14.33 -10.10 17.67
N MET A 299 15.05 -10.97 18.37
CA MET A 299 15.00 -11.12 19.82
C MET A 299 16.22 -10.43 20.44
N MET A 300 16.01 -9.39 21.27
CA MET A 300 17.10 -8.65 21.88
C MET A 300 16.77 -8.14 23.28
N ASN A 301 17.81 -7.84 24.07
CA ASN A 301 17.63 -7.17 25.36
C ASN A 301 17.39 -5.67 25.15
N LEU A 302 16.23 -5.18 25.61
CA LEU A 302 15.80 -3.79 25.49
C LEU A 302 16.26 -2.89 26.66
N GLU A 303 16.94 -3.44 27.67
CA GLU A 303 17.52 -2.68 28.78
C GLU A 303 18.70 -1.81 28.32
N ASN A 304 18.87 -0.67 28.99
CA ASN A 304 19.92 0.32 28.71
C ASN A 304 20.00 0.70 27.21
N PRO A 305 18.93 1.28 26.63
CA PRO A 305 18.81 1.44 25.18
C PRO A 305 19.75 2.49 24.59
N VAL A 306 20.09 3.55 25.33
CA VAL A 306 20.88 4.71 24.83
C VAL A 306 22.19 4.32 24.12
N PRO A 307 23.15 3.62 24.75
CA PRO A 307 24.42 3.30 24.09
C PRO A 307 24.24 2.41 22.86
N LYS A 308 23.26 1.49 22.87
CA LYS A 308 22.97 0.61 21.74
C LYS A 308 22.41 1.40 20.55
N ILE A 309 21.50 2.34 20.82
CA ILE A 309 20.92 3.22 19.79
C ILE A 309 22.02 4.08 19.15
N VAL A 310 22.91 4.67 19.96
CA VAL A 310 24.00 5.51 19.45
C VAL A 310 24.94 4.72 18.54
N ASP A 311 25.32 3.50 18.94
CA ASP A 311 26.19 2.63 18.14
C ASP A 311 25.53 2.24 16.81
N LEU A 312 24.26 1.80 16.84
CA LEU A 312 23.52 1.40 15.65
C LEU A 312 23.29 2.57 14.69
N ILE A 313 22.90 3.76 15.17
CA ILE A 313 22.68 4.94 14.31
C ILE A 313 23.98 5.37 13.64
N LYS A 314 25.11 5.39 14.36
CA LYS A 314 26.41 5.71 13.76
C LYS A 314 26.81 4.70 12.70
N ARG A 315 26.66 3.41 12.99
CA ARG A 315 26.92 2.32 12.04
C ARG A 315 26.04 2.44 10.80
N LEU A 316 24.75 2.72 10.95
CA LEU A 316 23.80 2.91 9.85
C LEU A 316 24.14 4.14 9.00
N ALA A 317 24.61 5.22 9.61
CA ALA A 317 25.05 6.41 8.90
C ALA A 317 26.35 6.16 8.10
N GLU A 318 27.28 5.40 8.65
CA GLU A 318 28.55 5.08 7.99
C GLU A 318 28.38 4.05 6.86
N THR A 319 27.66 2.95 7.12
CA THR A 319 27.60 1.79 6.20
C THR A 319 26.85 2.08 4.90
N ASN A 320 25.82 2.94 4.96
CA ASN A 320 24.91 3.16 3.83
C ASN A 320 25.38 4.25 2.85
N THR A 321 26.61 4.76 2.99
CA THR A 321 27.17 5.80 2.10
C THR A 321 27.70 5.26 0.76
N ASN A 322 28.19 4.00 0.71
CA ASN A 322 29.07 3.55 -0.38
C ASN A 322 28.72 2.23 -1.10
N LYS A 323 27.71 1.43 -0.68
CA LYS A 323 27.32 0.16 -1.35
C LYS A 323 26.00 -0.44 -0.80
N GLU A 324 25.53 -1.51 -1.45
CA GLU A 324 24.25 -2.22 -1.22
C GLU A 324 23.73 -2.22 0.23
N LEU A 325 22.45 -1.89 0.40
CA LEU A 325 21.72 -1.88 1.68
C LEU A 325 21.50 -3.30 2.29
N SER A 326 22.21 -4.32 1.81
CA SER A 326 21.98 -5.74 2.12
C SER A 326 22.41 -6.09 3.56
N GLY A 327 21.54 -5.80 4.54
CA GLY A 327 21.74 -6.12 5.96
C GLY A 327 21.26 -5.02 6.91
N ALA A 328 21.21 -3.78 6.43
CA ALA A 328 20.82 -2.60 7.21
C ALA A 328 19.38 -2.68 7.76
N SER A 329 18.47 -3.38 7.10
CA SER A 329 17.08 -3.51 7.53
C SER A 329 16.91 -4.12 8.92
N THR A 330 17.75 -5.10 9.29
CA THR A 330 17.72 -5.71 10.62
C THR A 330 18.14 -4.70 11.69
N ASP A 331 19.24 -3.98 11.45
CA ASP A 331 19.74 -2.93 12.33
C ASP A 331 18.70 -1.81 12.53
N VAL A 332 17.96 -1.43 11.47
CA VAL A 332 16.86 -0.46 11.58
C VAL A 332 15.74 -0.97 12.49
N ILE A 333 15.34 -2.25 12.35
CA ILE A 333 14.32 -2.86 13.23
C ILE A 333 14.81 -2.90 14.67
N GLU A 334 16.08 -3.20 14.91
CA GLU A 334 16.68 -3.16 16.26
C GLU A 334 16.62 -1.75 16.86
N VAL A 335 16.95 -0.71 16.08
CA VAL A 335 16.80 0.68 16.53
C VAL A 335 15.34 0.99 16.87
N PHE A 336 14.38 0.57 16.04
CA PHE A 336 12.95 0.81 16.31
C PHE A 336 12.49 0.15 17.62
N GLN A 337 12.88 -1.11 17.87
CA GLN A 337 12.57 -1.79 19.13
C GLN A 337 13.19 -1.08 20.34
N LEU A 338 14.44 -0.65 20.24
CA LEU A 338 15.13 0.09 21.31
C LEU A 338 14.53 1.48 21.56
N MET A 339 14.12 2.19 20.50
CA MET A 339 13.43 3.47 20.62
C MET A 339 12.12 3.31 21.42
N ARG A 340 11.34 2.25 21.14
CA ARG A 340 10.09 1.95 21.88
C ARG A 340 10.31 1.74 23.37
N SER A 341 11.49 1.26 23.81
CA SER A 341 11.83 1.09 25.22
C SER A 341 12.46 2.32 25.89
N ALA A 342 12.96 3.29 25.12
CA ALA A 342 13.65 4.48 25.64
C ALA A 342 12.72 5.45 26.41
N SER A 343 13.15 5.94 27.56
CA SER A 343 12.44 6.99 28.31
C SER A 343 12.51 8.36 27.61
N LEU A 344 11.71 9.33 28.06
CA LEU A 344 11.79 10.69 27.50
C LEU A 344 13.17 11.32 27.76
N GLU A 345 13.77 11.05 28.92
CA GLU A 345 15.11 11.49 29.30
C GLU A 345 16.19 10.84 28.42
N ASP A 346 15.99 9.57 28.04
CA ASP A 346 16.85 8.88 27.06
C ASP A 346 16.78 9.56 25.69
N LEU A 347 15.59 9.91 25.20
CA LEU A 347 15.42 10.63 23.91
C LEU A 347 16.13 11.99 23.92
N GLU A 348 16.06 12.74 25.02
CA GLU A 348 16.81 13.99 25.20
C GLU A 348 18.31 13.79 25.18
N THR A 349 18.78 12.71 25.81
CA THR A 349 20.20 12.36 25.84
C THR A 349 20.70 11.97 24.46
N LEU A 350 19.93 11.17 23.72
CA LEU A 350 20.22 10.78 22.35
C LEU A 350 20.28 12.00 21.41
N TRP A 351 19.33 12.92 21.54
CA TRP A 351 19.34 14.16 20.75
C TRP A 351 20.64 14.95 20.94
N ARG A 352 21.09 15.14 22.19
CA ARG A 352 22.34 15.85 22.48
C ARG A 352 23.57 15.15 21.88
N GLN A 353 23.57 13.83 21.80
CA GLN A 353 24.72 13.07 21.27
C GLN A 353 24.73 12.95 19.74
N LEU A 354 23.56 13.03 19.09
CA LEU A 354 23.40 12.71 17.67
C LEU A 354 23.07 13.95 16.80
N SER A 355 22.64 15.06 17.39
CA SER A 355 22.14 16.22 16.63
C SER A 355 23.22 17.07 15.95
N ASP A 356 24.47 17.04 16.43
CA ASP A 356 25.58 17.85 15.87
C ASP A 356 26.02 17.37 14.48
N ASN A 357 25.91 16.07 14.20
CA ASN A 357 26.22 15.49 12.89
C ASN A 357 24.93 15.36 12.07
N GLN A 358 24.89 15.95 10.88
CA GLN A 358 23.68 16.00 10.04
C GLN A 358 23.12 14.61 9.66
N GLU A 359 23.97 13.62 9.44
CA GLU A 359 23.57 12.25 9.10
C GLU A 359 22.99 11.52 10.32
N HIS A 360 23.69 11.58 11.46
CA HIS A 360 23.20 10.99 12.72
C HIS A 360 21.87 11.62 13.15
N ARG A 361 21.76 12.95 13.02
CA ARG A 361 20.56 13.72 13.29
C ARG A 361 19.38 13.27 12.44
N ARG A 362 19.60 13.08 11.12
CA ARG A 362 18.56 12.59 10.19
C ARG A 362 18.08 11.19 10.59
N TRP A 363 19.02 10.27 10.77
CA TRP A 363 18.70 8.90 11.21
C TRP A 363 17.95 8.88 12.55
N PHE A 364 18.34 9.72 13.51
CA PHE A 364 17.62 9.83 14.78
C PHE A 364 16.18 10.33 14.60
N LEU A 365 15.97 11.40 13.83
CA LEU A 365 14.63 11.94 13.57
C LEU A 365 13.74 10.97 12.78
N ASP A 366 14.32 10.20 11.86
CA ASP A 366 13.58 9.18 11.10
C ASP A 366 13.24 7.93 11.93
N CYS A 367 13.98 7.66 13.02
CA CYS A 367 13.74 6.51 13.90
C CYS A 367 12.92 6.84 15.16
N VAL A 368 12.99 8.07 15.69
CA VAL A 368 12.28 8.46 16.94
C VAL A 368 10.76 8.43 16.79
N VAL A 369 10.26 8.52 15.55
CA VAL A 369 8.82 8.47 15.23
C VAL A 369 8.19 7.10 15.49
N GLU A 370 9.00 6.06 15.73
CA GLU A 370 8.55 4.72 16.13
C GLU A 370 8.22 4.60 17.62
N VAL A 371 8.46 5.65 18.39
CA VAL A 371 7.89 5.81 19.73
C VAL A 371 6.44 6.26 19.59
N ASP A 372 5.49 5.37 19.90
CA ASP A 372 4.08 5.51 19.53
C ASP A 372 3.18 6.07 20.65
N ASP A 373 3.74 6.70 21.68
CA ASP A 373 2.98 7.25 22.82
C ASP A 373 3.31 8.73 23.15
N GLU A 374 2.89 9.22 24.32
CA GLU A 374 3.11 10.62 24.72
C GLU A 374 4.57 11.09 24.71
N ARG A 375 5.54 10.16 24.80
CA ARG A 375 6.98 10.50 24.82
C ARG A 375 7.41 11.20 23.53
N VAL A 376 6.99 10.72 22.36
CA VAL A 376 7.35 11.34 21.07
C VAL A 376 6.73 12.73 20.93
N ILE A 377 5.50 12.90 21.42
CA ILE A 377 4.82 14.20 21.42
C ILE A 377 5.63 15.20 22.24
N LYS A 378 5.94 14.87 23.49
CA LYS A 378 6.75 15.71 24.39
C LYS A 378 8.11 16.05 23.80
N PHE A 379 8.76 15.07 23.17
CA PHE A 379 10.04 15.27 22.51
C PHE A 379 9.95 16.29 21.37
N LEU A 380 8.99 16.14 20.45
CA LEU A 380 8.79 17.07 19.33
C LEU A 380 8.33 18.45 19.79
N GLU A 381 7.46 18.54 20.80
CA GLU A 381 7.03 19.80 21.41
C GLU A 381 8.25 20.62 21.88
N ARG A 382 9.22 19.98 22.55
CA ARG A 382 10.46 20.63 23.00
C ARG A 382 11.31 21.11 21.83
N ARG A 383 11.46 20.30 20.77
CA ARG A 383 12.20 20.73 19.57
C ARG A 383 11.58 21.97 18.93
N PHE A 384 10.26 21.98 18.80
CA PHE A 384 9.53 23.09 18.16
C PHE A 384 9.57 24.36 19.01
N GLN A 385 9.52 24.24 20.34
CA GLN A 385 9.67 25.37 21.26
C GLN A 385 11.07 25.98 21.21
N ASN A 386 12.10 25.14 21.11
CA ASN A 386 13.49 25.59 21.06
C ASN A 386 13.93 26.09 19.67
N GLY A 387 13.17 25.75 18.61
CA GLY A 387 13.52 26.12 17.24
C GLY A 387 14.80 25.44 16.75
N ASP A 388 15.17 24.29 17.32
CA ASP A 388 16.40 23.55 16.99
C ASP A 388 16.19 22.50 15.89
N VAL A 389 15.03 22.51 15.22
CA VAL A 389 14.69 21.75 14.01
C VAL A 389 14.19 22.69 12.90
N THR A 390 14.48 22.34 11.66
CA THR A 390 13.96 23.07 10.49
C THR A 390 12.48 22.74 10.25
N ALA A 391 11.74 23.61 9.55
CA ALA A 391 10.35 23.35 9.20
C ALA A 391 10.17 22.07 8.36
N ASN A 392 11.15 21.71 7.52
CA ASN A 392 11.13 20.49 6.73
C ASN A 392 11.32 19.23 7.60
N GLU A 393 12.31 19.23 8.50
CA GLU A 393 12.52 18.16 9.48
C GLU A 393 11.27 17.97 10.35
N ALA A 394 10.71 19.08 10.85
CA ALA A 394 9.49 19.08 11.65
C ALA A 394 8.28 18.52 10.88
N THR A 395 8.14 18.86 9.59
CA THR A 395 7.03 18.37 8.75
C THR A 395 7.10 16.84 8.61
N GLN A 396 8.29 16.32 8.29
CA GLN A 396 8.48 14.87 8.11
C GLN A 396 8.30 14.11 9.43
N ALA A 397 8.92 14.58 10.51
CA ALA A 397 8.83 13.94 11.82
C ALA A 397 7.40 13.98 12.38
N LEU A 398 6.71 15.12 12.27
CA LEU A 398 5.34 15.27 12.79
C LEU A 398 4.33 14.41 12.01
N LEU A 399 4.46 14.34 10.69
CA LEU A 399 3.60 13.50 9.85
C LEU A 399 3.70 12.03 10.27
N LEU A 400 4.92 11.51 10.37
CA LEU A 400 5.15 10.11 10.72
C LEU A 400 4.78 9.82 12.17
N ALA A 401 5.20 10.68 13.12
CA ALA A 401 4.88 10.52 14.53
C ALA A 401 3.37 10.46 14.77
N LEU A 402 2.58 11.40 14.21
CA LEU A 402 1.12 11.39 14.37
C LEU A 402 0.43 10.25 13.61
N ASN A 403 1.04 9.74 12.53
CA ASN A 403 0.53 8.57 11.82
C ASN A 403 0.79 7.26 12.60
N HIS A 404 1.93 7.14 13.28
CA HIS A 404 2.30 5.92 14.03
C HIS A 404 1.77 5.94 15.47
N LEU A 405 1.51 7.13 16.03
CA LEU A 405 0.99 7.33 17.38
C LEU A 405 -0.23 6.43 17.68
N LYS A 406 -0.22 5.82 18.85
CA LYS A 406 -1.33 5.03 19.39
C LYS A 406 -2.51 5.96 19.68
N SER A 407 -3.62 5.73 18.99
CA SER A 407 -4.85 6.54 19.10
C SER A 407 -5.61 6.23 20.41
N GLU A 408 -5.30 6.99 21.46
CA GLU A 408 -5.94 6.93 22.78
C GLU A 408 -6.37 8.34 23.21
N LEU A 409 -7.31 8.46 24.14
CA LEU A 409 -7.88 9.76 24.52
C LEU A 409 -6.80 10.76 24.99
N GLY A 410 -5.84 10.30 25.80
CA GLY A 410 -4.76 11.14 26.31
C GLY A 410 -3.79 11.61 25.23
N THR A 411 -3.39 10.73 24.31
CA THR A 411 -2.47 11.08 23.21
C THR A 411 -3.13 12.05 22.23
N VAL A 412 -4.40 11.84 21.88
CA VAL A 412 -5.16 12.76 21.01
C VAL A 412 -5.37 14.12 21.67
N ASP A 413 -5.63 14.17 22.98
CA ASP A 413 -5.78 15.43 23.70
C ASP A 413 -4.48 16.23 23.74
N ARG A 414 -3.35 15.58 24.04
CA ARG A 414 -2.04 16.23 24.06
C ARG A 414 -1.62 16.74 22.67
N SER A 415 -1.90 15.99 21.60
CA SER A 415 -1.58 16.42 20.22
C SER A 415 -2.25 17.73 19.79
N LYS A 416 -3.30 18.19 20.50
CA LYS A 416 -3.90 19.52 20.27
C LYS A 416 -2.87 20.65 20.42
N GLY A 417 -1.85 20.46 21.27
CA GLY A 417 -0.79 21.44 21.51
C GLY A 417 -0.14 21.94 20.22
N PHE A 418 0.15 21.04 19.27
CA PHE A 418 0.75 21.39 17.98
C PHE A 418 -0.10 22.40 17.17
N LEU A 419 -1.42 22.37 17.31
CA LEU A 419 -2.33 23.27 16.58
C LEU A 419 -2.28 24.73 17.09
N HIS A 420 -1.66 24.96 18.24
CA HIS A 420 -1.54 26.28 18.86
C HIS A 420 -0.11 26.83 18.83
N MET A 421 0.88 26.03 18.41
CA MET A 421 2.29 26.43 18.44
C MET A 421 2.63 27.49 17.37
N PRO A 422 3.30 28.60 17.75
CA PRO A 422 3.76 29.61 16.78
C PRO A 422 4.71 29.04 15.73
N PHE A 423 5.63 28.15 16.12
CA PHE A 423 6.57 27.51 15.19
C PHE A 423 5.84 26.74 14.08
N VAL A 424 4.82 25.94 14.46
CA VAL A 424 4.01 25.16 13.51
C VAL A 424 3.25 26.08 12.55
N LYS A 425 2.70 27.18 13.05
CA LYS A 425 1.98 28.19 12.23
C LYS A 425 2.89 29.06 11.38
N SER A 426 4.19 29.10 11.65
CA SER A 426 5.14 29.94 10.91
C SER A 426 5.43 29.43 9.50
N ASN A 427 5.14 28.16 9.22
CA ASN A 427 5.32 27.53 7.91
C ASN A 427 4.03 26.87 7.44
N GLN A 428 3.55 27.24 6.25
CA GLN A 428 2.27 26.75 5.73
C GLN A 428 2.21 25.23 5.55
N LEU A 429 3.29 24.61 5.06
CA LEU A 429 3.32 23.16 4.84
C LEU A 429 3.28 22.39 6.17
N LEU A 430 4.03 22.87 7.17
CA LEU A 430 4.01 22.31 8.51
C LEU A 430 2.64 22.48 9.18
N TRP A 431 2.01 23.65 9.05
CA TRP A 431 0.65 23.92 9.53
C TRP A 431 -0.38 22.99 8.89
N ASN A 432 -0.38 22.88 7.57
CA ASN A 432 -1.28 21.98 6.83
C ASN A 432 -1.10 20.54 7.31
N THR A 433 0.15 20.09 7.43
CA THR A 433 0.49 18.73 7.89
C THR A 433 -0.01 18.48 9.31
N ALA A 434 0.18 19.42 10.24
CA ALA A 434 -0.29 19.29 11.61
C ALA A 434 -1.81 19.14 11.70
N VAL A 435 -2.57 19.97 10.97
CA VAL A 435 -4.03 19.96 10.98
C VAL A 435 -4.60 18.70 10.32
N LEU A 436 -4.03 18.28 9.20
CA LEU A 436 -4.44 17.06 8.48
C LEU A 436 -4.14 15.79 9.28
N SER A 437 -2.92 15.67 9.82
CA SER A 437 -2.51 14.54 10.65
C SER A 437 -3.31 14.45 11.96
N TYR A 438 -3.68 15.58 12.56
CA TYR A 438 -4.60 15.60 13.69
C TYR A 438 -5.98 15.03 13.34
N GLY A 439 -6.53 15.40 12.17
CA GLY A 439 -7.76 14.80 11.65
C GLY A 439 -7.66 13.28 11.51
N SER A 440 -6.55 12.77 10.96
CA SER A 440 -6.30 11.33 10.81
C SER A 440 -6.22 10.63 12.18
N LEU A 441 -5.61 11.28 13.18
CA LEU A 441 -5.54 10.76 14.55
C LEU A 441 -6.94 10.66 15.19
N VAL A 442 -7.80 11.67 15.00
CA VAL A 442 -9.20 11.64 15.44
C VAL A 442 -9.97 10.51 14.78
N TYR A 443 -9.77 10.28 13.48
CA TYR A 443 -10.41 9.15 12.78
C TYR A 443 -10.07 7.82 13.43
N ARG A 444 -8.77 7.57 13.68
CA ARG A 444 -8.27 6.32 14.29
C ARG A 444 -8.72 6.16 15.75
N LEU A 445 -9.01 7.24 16.47
CA LEU A 445 -9.62 7.19 17.80
C LEU A 445 -11.09 6.76 17.71
N CYS A 446 -11.85 7.36 16.78
CA CYS A 446 -13.28 7.06 16.61
C CYS A 446 -13.54 5.63 16.10
N GLU A 447 -12.58 4.97 15.45
CA GLU A 447 -12.72 3.53 15.12
C GLU A 447 -12.66 2.63 16.37
N LYS A 448 -12.00 3.07 17.44
CA LYS A 448 -11.84 2.29 18.68
C LYS A 448 -12.91 2.58 19.72
N ILE A 449 -13.40 3.82 19.77
CA ILE A 449 -14.32 4.29 20.83
C ILE A 449 -15.66 4.73 20.22
N GLN A 450 -16.74 4.11 20.68
CA GLN A 450 -18.11 4.44 20.27
C GLN A 450 -19.00 4.66 21.52
N PRO A 451 -19.71 5.81 21.64
CA PRO A 451 -19.68 6.97 20.74
C PRO A 451 -18.35 7.75 20.81
N CYS A 452 -17.91 8.30 19.68
CA CYS A 452 -16.66 9.05 19.63
C CYS A 452 -16.75 10.40 20.40
N PRO A 453 -15.71 10.80 21.18
CA PRO A 453 -15.75 12.05 21.94
C PRO A 453 -15.72 13.32 21.07
N VAL A 454 -16.71 14.20 21.26
CA VAL A 454 -16.80 15.49 20.55
C VAL A 454 -15.59 16.39 20.83
N THR A 455 -15.02 16.30 22.04
CA THR A 455 -13.82 17.06 22.44
C THR A 455 -12.59 16.75 21.60
N ALA A 456 -12.55 15.61 20.90
CA ALA A 456 -11.48 15.26 19.99
C ALA A 456 -11.58 16.01 18.66
N VAL A 457 -12.78 16.21 18.10
CA VAL A 457 -12.96 16.92 16.82
C VAL A 457 -13.09 18.44 17.00
N GLN A 458 -13.38 18.92 18.21
CA GLN A 458 -13.65 20.34 18.49
C GLN A 458 -12.64 21.32 17.87
N PRO A 459 -11.30 21.11 17.96
CA PRO A 459 -10.34 22.03 17.36
C PRO A 459 -10.54 22.23 15.85
N LEU A 460 -10.92 21.18 15.12
CA LEU A 460 -11.17 21.25 13.68
C LEU A 460 -12.48 21.99 13.37
N LEU A 461 -13.51 21.82 14.22
CA LEU A 461 -14.76 22.57 14.11
C LEU A 461 -14.53 24.07 14.35
N ASP A 462 -13.67 24.42 15.31
CA ASP A 462 -13.35 25.80 15.62
C ASP A 462 -12.60 26.48 14.47
N ILE A 463 -11.61 25.80 13.87
CA ILE A 463 -10.91 26.32 12.67
C ILE A 463 -11.91 26.53 11.52
N ALA A 464 -12.81 25.58 11.27
CA ALA A 464 -13.82 25.71 10.22
C ALA A 464 -14.76 26.90 10.45
N ASN A 465 -15.31 27.04 11.66
CA ASN A 465 -16.22 28.15 12.00
C ASN A 465 -15.49 29.49 11.95
N ASN A 466 -14.25 29.58 12.45
CA ASN A 466 -13.45 30.80 12.38
C ASN A 466 -13.10 31.17 10.93
N GLY A 467 -12.79 30.19 10.09
CA GLY A 467 -12.59 30.39 8.66
C GLY A 467 -13.82 31.01 8.01
N LEU A 468 -15.01 30.45 8.28
CA LEU A 468 -16.30 30.96 7.79
C LEU A 468 -16.58 32.39 8.27
N MET A 469 -16.41 32.67 9.57
CA MET A 469 -16.64 33.99 10.17
C MET A 469 -15.72 35.07 9.60
N ASN A 470 -14.45 34.72 9.37
CA ASN A 470 -13.43 35.65 8.85
C ASN A 470 -13.37 35.69 7.31
N LYS A 471 -14.22 34.92 6.61
CA LYS A 471 -14.18 34.74 5.15
C LYS A 471 -12.80 34.33 4.62
N ASN A 472 -12.06 33.53 5.39
CA ASN A 472 -10.74 33.03 5.00
C ASN A 472 -10.88 31.68 4.26
N GLU A 473 -10.78 31.71 2.93
CA GLU A 473 -10.93 30.54 2.06
C GLU A 473 -9.93 29.42 2.39
N GLU A 474 -8.65 29.74 2.58
CA GLU A 474 -7.60 28.76 2.85
C GLU A 474 -7.85 28.02 4.17
N ALA A 475 -8.26 28.75 5.21
CA ALA A 475 -8.62 28.18 6.49
C ALA A 475 -9.86 27.28 6.40
N MET A 476 -10.87 27.67 5.59
CA MET A 476 -12.04 26.83 5.34
C MET A 476 -11.65 25.53 4.63
N VAL A 477 -10.85 25.61 3.55
CA VAL A 477 -10.41 24.45 2.77
C VAL A 477 -9.60 23.47 3.63
N LEU A 478 -8.61 23.97 4.38
CA LEU A 478 -7.80 23.13 5.26
C LEU A 478 -8.65 22.45 6.35
N ALA A 479 -9.56 23.20 6.99
CA ALA A 479 -10.42 22.66 8.03
C ALA A 479 -11.38 21.59 7.49
N LEU A 480 -11.98 21.81 6.31
CA LEU A 480 -12.86 20.84 5.65
C LEU A 480 -12.09 19.58 5.26
N LYS A 481 -10.85 19.69 4.75
CA LYS A 481 -9.99 18.55 4.44
C LYS A 481 -9.68 17.72 5.70
N ALA A 482 -9.36 18.38 6.80
CA ALA A 482 -9.08 17.73 8.09
C ALA A 482 -10.34 17.14 8.75
N LEU A 483 -11.50 17.79 8.63
CA LEU A 483 -12.79 17.20 9.00
C LEU A 483 -13.10 15.97 8.16
N GLY A 484 -12.75 16.03 6.87
CA GLY A 484 -12.81 14.90 5.96
C GLY A 484 -11.93 13.74 6.40
N ASN A 485 -10.72 14.01 6.93
CA ASN A 485 -9.86 12.99 7.54
C ASN A 485 -10.52 12.42 8.80
N ALA A 486 -10.98 13.27 9.72
CA ALA A 486 -11.57 12.88 11.00
C ALA A 486 -12.84 12.03 10.85
N GLY A 487 -13.68 12.34 9.86
CA GLY A 487 -14.94 11.63 9.61
C GLY A 487 -15.86 11.56 10.83
N HIS A 488 -15.82 12.57 11.70
CA HIS A 488 -16.55 12.55 12.97
C HIS A 488 -18.01 13.00 12.77
N PRO A 489 -19.03 12.27 13.26
CA PRO A 489 -20.45 12.60 13.03
C PRO A 489 -20.84 14.04 13.40
N SER A 490 -20.36 14.57 14.54
CA SER A 490 -20.59 15.97 14.94
C SER A 490 -20.07 17.01 13.94
N GLY A 491 -19.12 16.66 13.07
CA GLY A 491 -18.63 17.51 12.00
C GLY A 491 -19.67 17.78 10.92
N LEU A 492 -20.65 16.89 10.73
CA LEU A 492 -21.66 17.00 9.68
C LEU A 492 -22.44 18.32 9.76
N LYS A 493 -22.86 18.74 10.97
CA LYS A 493 -23.56 20.01 11.18
C LYS A 493 -22.72 21.22 10.76
N THR A 494 -21.41 21.15 10.94
CA THR A 494 -20.48 22.21 10.52
C THR A 494 -20.30 22.19 9.01
N VAL A 495 -20.11 21.02 8.40
CA VAL A 495 -19.97 20.86 6.94
C VAL A 495 -21.19 21.38 6.19
N ILE A 496 -22.41 21.12 6.70
CA ILE A 496 -23.67 21.60 6.10
C ILE A 496 -23.68 23.13 5.94
N LYS A 497 -23.03 23.90 6.83
CA LYS A 497 -22.95 25.37 6.72
C LYS A 497 -22.23 25.85 5.45
N PHE A 498 -21.42 24.98 4.84
CA PHE A 498 -20.67 25.26 3.62
C PHE A 498 -21.38 24.77 2.35
N LEU A 499 -22.53 24.09 2.49
CA LEU A 499 -23.27 23.51 1.38
C LEU A 499 -24.47 24.40 1.00
N PRO A 500 -24.52 24.94 -0.24
CA PRO A 500 -25.64 25.75 -0.71
C PRO A 500 -26.91 24.91 -0.84
N GLY A 501 -28.08 25.52 -0.65
CA GLY A 501 -29.39 24.86 -0.76
C GLY A 501 -29.75 23.92 0.40
N ILE A 502 -28.81 23.61 1.29
CA ILE A 502 -29.00 22.76 2.47
C ILE A 502 -28.89 23.60 3.75
N SER A 503 -27.96 24.56 3.79
CA SER A 503 -27.85 25.51 4.90
C SER A 503 -29.03 26.47 4.93
N ALA A 504 -29.60 26.68 6.13
CA ALA A 504 -30.69 27.65 6.33
C ALA A 504 -30.26 29.10 6.07
N ASN A 505 -28.96 29.40 6.22
CA ASN A 505 -28.36 30.71 5.96
C ASN A 505 -27.40 30.57 4.77
N ALA A 506 -27.87 30.83 3.56
CA ALA A 506 -27.05 30.73 2.36
C ALA A 506 -25.92 31.77 2.39
N VAL A 507 -24.68 31.31 2.60
CA VAL A 507 -23.46 32.09 2.40
C VAL A 507 -22.99 31.85 0.98
N ASP A 508 -22.80 32.92 0.21
CA ASP A 508 -22.18 32.82 -1.12
C ASP A 508 -20.71 32.43 -0.94
N LEU A 509 -20.38 31.18 -1.29
CA LEU A 509 -19.06 30.58 -1.09
C LEU A 509 -18.45 30.20 -2.45
N PRO A 510 -17.12 30.33 -2.62
CA PRO A 510 -16.45 29.88 -3.83
C PRO A 510 -16.68 28.39 -4.11
N THR A 511 -16.80 28.01 -5.39
CA THR A 511 -16.95 26.61 -5.83
C THR A 511 -15.94 25.69 -5.17
N ARG A 512 -14.70 26.12 -5.04
CA ARG A 512 -13.61 25.38 -4.38
C ARG A 512 -13.91 24.99 -2.93
N VAL A 513 -14.49 25.89 -2.15
CA VAL A 513 -14.89 25.62 -0.76
C VAL A 513 -16.03 24.60 -0.74
N ILE A 514 -17.01 24.77 -1.63
CA ILE A 514 -18.16 23.85 -1.76
C ILE A 514 -17.69 22.45 -2.19
N SER A 515 -16.85 22.35 -3.22
CA SER A 515 -16.24 21.09 -3.69
C SER A 515 -15.50 20.39 -2.53
N THR A 516 -14.72 21.15 -1.75
CA THR A 516 -14.01 20.61 -0.57
C THR A 516 -14.98 20.15 0.53
N ALA A 517 -16.09 20.89 0.74
CA ALA A 517 -17.11 20.51 1.70
C ALA A 517 -17.82 19.21 1.31
N VAL A 518 -18.13 19.02 0.03
CA VAL A 518 -18.69 17.76 -0.49
C VAL A 518 -17.71 16.61 -0.30
N ASP A 519 -16.45 16.78 -0.70
CA ASP A 519 -15.42 15.75 -0.54
C ASP A 519 -15.13 15.41 0.94
N SER A 520 -15.31 16.35 1.87
CA SER A 520 -15.18 16.08 3.31
C SER A 520 -16.17 15.04 3.84
N LEU A 521 -17.25 14.75 3.11
CA LEU A 521 -18.22 13.72 3.47
C LEU A 521 -17.71 12.29 3.23
N ARG A 522 -16.53 12.10 2.60
CA ARG A 522 -16.03 10.78 2.15
C ARG A 522 -15.96 9.70 3.23
N HIS A 523 -15.59 10.04 4.46
CA HIS A 523 -15.54 9.08 5.59
C HIS A 523 -16.86 9.01 6.34
N LEU A 524 -17.64 10.10 6.36
CA LEU A 524 -19.00 10.11 6.89
C LEU A 524 -19.94 9.24 6.04
N ALA A 525 -19.71 9.14 4.73
CA ALA A 525 -20.44 8.24 3.83
C ALA A 525 -20.40 6.77 4.29
N ARG A 526 -19.38 6.38 5.06
CA ARG A 526 -19.27 5.04 5.67
C ARG A 526 -19.93 4.96 7.04
N ARG A 527 -19.77 5.98 7.88
CA ARG A 527 -20.22 5.98 9.29
C ARG A 527 -21.70 6.37 9.45
N ASP A 528 -22.20 7.23 8.59
CA ASP A 528 -23.59 7.71 8.57
C ASP A 528 -24.07 7.82 7.10
N PRO A 529 -24.24 6.68 6.40
CA PRO A 529 -24.57 6.66 4.98
C PRO A 529 -25.91 7.33 4.67
N HIS A 530 -26.90 7.23 5.57
CA HIS A 530 -28.23 7.79 5.33
C HIS A 530 -28.22 9.33 5.33
N SER A 531 -27.64 9.97 6.35
CA SER A 531 -27.57 11.43 6.36
C SER A 531 -26.76 11.97 5.18
N VAL A 532 -25.69 11.27 4.78
CA VAL A 532 -24.88 11.66 3.63
C VAL A 532 -25.60 11.44 2.30
N GLN A 533 -26.43 10.39 2.17
CA GLN A 533 -27.28 10.17 1.00
C GLN A 533 -28.23 11.34 0.76
N ASP A 534 -28.93 11.79 1.80
CA ASP A 534 -29.90 12.89 1.70
C ASP A 534 -29.22 14.19 1.24
N ILE A 535 -28.05 14.49 1.81
CA ILE A 535 -27.23 15.65 1.45
C ILE A 535 -26.74 15.54 -0.01
N ALA A 536 -26.11 14.42 -0.36
CA ALA A 536 -25.53 14.22 -1.67
C ALA A 536 -26.60 14.20 -2.78
N LEU A 537 -27.76 13.60 -2.51
CA LEU A 537 -28.90 13.61 -3.43
C LEU A 537 -29.45 15.02 -3.64
N SER A 538 -29.56 15.82 -2.57
CA SER A 538 -30.02 17.22 -2.66
C SER A 538 -29.11 18.05 -3.56
N LEU A 539 -27.79 17.90 -3.43
CA LEU A 539 -26.82 18.57 -4.31
C LEU A 539 -26.86 18.01 -5.73
N PHE A 540 -27.05 16.71 -5.89
CA PHE A 540 -27.13 16.03 -7.19
C PHE A 540 -28.26 16.58 -8.06
N VAL A 541 -29.46 16.78 -7.49
CA VAL A 541 -30.65 17.25 -8.23
C VAL A 541 -30.67 18.75 -8.50
N GLN A 542 -29.88 19.53 -7.76
CA GLN A 542 -29.91 20.99 -7.83
C GLN A 542 -29.18 21.51 -9.09
N LYS A 543 -29.93 21.71 -10.17
CA LYS A 543 -29.41 22.19 -11.48
C LYS A 543 -28.74 23.57 -11.46
N THR A 544 -28.94 24.38 -10.42
CA THR A 544 -28.30 25.69 -10.26
C THR A 544 -26.85 25.59 -9.79
N LEU A 545 -26.40 24.43 -9.30
CA LEU A 545 -25.03 24.24 -8.84
C LEU A 545 -24.07 24.00 -10.01
N PRO A 546 -22.80 24.39 -9.87
CA PRO A 546 -21.77 24.05 -10.86
C PRO A 546 -21.70 22.53 -11.08
N ALA A 547 -21.49 22.12 -12.34
CA ALA A 547 -21.40 20.70 -12.73
C ALA A 547 -20.39 19.93 -11.86
N GLU A 548 -19.25 20.53 -11.54
CA GLU A 548 -18.22 19.94 -10.67
C GLU A 548 -18.75 19.51 -9.30
N VAL A 549 -19.50 20.40 -8.63
CA VAL A 549 -20.08 20.12 -7.31
C VAL A 549 -21.07 18.96 -7.40
N ARG A 550 -21.89 18.95 -8.46
CA ARG A 550 -22.86 17.88 -8.71
C ARG A 550 -22.16 16.54 -9.01
N MET A 551 -21.06 16.55 -9.78
CA MET A 551 -20.24 15.36 -10.05
C MET A 551 -19.59 14.81 -8.78
N LEU A 552 -19.02 15.68 -7.93
CA LEU A 552 -18.50 15.27 -6.62
C LEU A 552 -19.60 14.72 -5.71
N ALA A 553 -20.79 15.33 -5.70
CA ALA A 553 -21.94 14.82 -4.97
C ALA A 553 -22.38 13.45 -5.49
N CYS A 554 -22.35 13.22 -6.81
CA CYS A 554 -22.57 11.92 -7.43
C CYS A 554 -21.54 10.88 -6.94
N MET A 555 -20.24 11.23 -6.91
CA MET A 555 -19.21 10.34 -6.36
C MET A 555 -19.47 9.96 -4.89
N ILE A 556 -19.81 10.94 -4.05
CA ILE A 556 -20.12 10.71 -2.63
C ILE A 556 -21.39 9.87 -2.48
N LEU A 557 -22.42 10.15 -3.28
CA LEU A 557 -23.67 9.38 -3.28
C LEU A 557 -23.41 7.91 -3.59
N PHE A 558 -22.63 7.58 -4.62
CA PHE A 558 -22.28 6.19 -4.93
C PHE A 558 -21.34 5.55 -3.89
N LYS A 559 -20.51 6.34 -3.18
CA LYS A 559 -19.70 5.85 -2.04
C LYS A 559 -20.56 5.36 -0.86
N THR A 560 -21.78 5.86 -0.70
CA THR A 560 -22.75 5.36 0.31
C THR A 560 -23.41 4.03 -0.06
N ARG A 561 -23.13 3.48 -1.26
CA ARG A 561 -23.75 2.25 -1.79
C ARG A 561 -25.29 2.32 -1.83
N PRO A 562 -25.87 3.20 -2.67
CA PRO A 562 -27.30 3.46 -2.69
C PRO A 562 -28.11 2.21 -3.09
N PRO A 563 -29.31 1.99 -2.53
CA PRO A 563 -30.18 0.88 -2.90
C PRO A 563 -30.77 1.06 -4.30
N VAL A 564 -31.29 -0.03 -4.88
CA VAL A 564 -31.87 -0.07 -6.24
C VAL A 564 -32.92 1.02 -6.47
N ALA A 565 -33.78 1.28 -5.48
CA ALA A 565 -34.82 2.32 -5.57
C ALA A 565 -34.22 3.73 -5.75
N LEU A 566 -33.14 4.03 -5.04
CA LEU A 566 -32.44 5.31 -5.15
C LEU A 566 -31.68 5.41 -6.47
N VAL A 567 -31.02 4.32 -6.92
CA VAL A 567 -30.38 4.26 -8.25
C VAL A 567 -31.39 4.44 -9.40
N SER A 568 -32.60 3.91 -9.24
CA SER A 568 -33.69 4.10 -10.21
C SER A 568 -34.17 5.55 -10.23
N THR A 569 -34.26 6.19 -9.06
CA THR A 569 -34.58 7.62 -8.93
C THR A 569 -33.51 8.49 -9.60
N ILE A 570 -32.23 8.20 -9.35
CA ILE A 570 -31.09 8.85 -10.01
C ILE A 570 -31.20 8.71 -11.54
N SER A 571 -31.56 7.52 -12.02
CA SER A 571 -31.73 7.27 -13.46
C SER A 571 -32.84 8.12 -14.07
N ALA A 572 -33.98 8.26 -13.38
CA ALA A 572 -35.08 9.12 -13.82
C ALA A 572 -34.65 10.59 -13.91
N VAL A 573 -33.91 11.09 -12.91
CA VAL A 573 -33.35 12.45 -12.92
C VAL A 573 -32.37 12.65 -14.09
N LEU A 574 -31.49 11.67 -14.36
CA LEU A 574 -30.52 11.75 -15.46
C LEU A 574 -31.17 11.71 -16.86
N LEU A 575 -32.33 11.07 -17.00
CA LEU A 575 -33.12 11.13 -18.25
C LEU A 575 -33.65 12.53 -18.54
N GLU A 576 -33.80 13.39 -17.53
CA GLU A 576 -34.20 14.79 -17.67
C GLU A 576 -33.01 15.77 -17.56
N GLU A 577 -31.78 15.25 -17.49
CA GLU A 577 -30.59 16.08 -17.40
C GLU A 577 -30.26 16.74 -18.73
N THR A 578 -29.83 18.01 -18.64
CA THR A 578 -29.46 18.87 -19.77
C THR A 578 -27.98 19.22 -19.76
N ASP A 579 -27.33 19.23 -18.60
CA ASP A 579 -25.88 19.41 -18.50
C ASP A 579 -25.14 18.14 -18.97
N LEU A 580 -24.51 18.23 -20.14
CA LEU A 580 -23.80 17.10 -20.75
C LEU A 580 -22.57 16.65 -19.97
N GLN A 581 -21.89 17.55 -19.25
CA GLN A 581 -20.72 17.20 -18.44
C GLN A 581 -21.15 16.34 -17.27
N PHE A 582 -22.15 16.80 -16.52
CA PHE A 582 -22.68 16.07 -15.39
C PHE A 582 -23.38 14.75 -15.81
N ALA A 583 -24.14 14.76 -16.91
CA ALA A 583 -24.79 13.56 -17.43
C ALA A 583 -23.77 12.50 -17.87
N SER A 584 -22.71 12.91 -18.59
CA SER A 584 -21.65 11.98 -19.03
C SER A 584 -20.89 11.38 -17.87
N PHE A 585 -20.52 12.19 -16.88
CA PHE A 585 -19.86 11.73 -15.67
C PHE A 585 -20.71 10.72 -14.91
N SER A 586 -21.97 11.05 -14.64
CA SER A 586 -22.86 10.18 -13.88
C SER A 586 -23.15 8.87 -14.62
N TYR A 587 -23.37 8.93 -15.94
CA TYR A 587 -23.57 7.74 -16.76
C TYR A 587 -22.32 6.86 -16.80
N SER A 588 -21.12 7.42 -17.01
CA SER A 588 -19.87 6.65 -17.04
C SER A 588 -19.54 6.00 -15.69
N LEU A 589 -19.85 6.67 -14.57
CA LEU A 589 -19.75 6.08 -13.24
C LEU A 589 -20.71 4.89 -13.06
N ILE A 590 -21.98 5.06 -13.41
CA ILE A 590 -22.99 3.98 -13.34
C ILE A 590 -22.58 2.81 -14.25
N LYS A 591 -22.17 3.09 -15.49
CA LYS A 591 -21.75 2.09 -16.47
C LYS A 591 -20.53 1.32 -15.97
N SER A 592 -19.51 1.99 -15.44
CA SER A 592 -18.31 1.33 -14.93
C SER A 592 -18.59 0.50 -13.67
N LEU A 593 -19.38 1.02 -12.72
CA LEU A 593 -19.80 0.27 -11.53
C LEU A 593 -20.68 -0.94 -11.88
N SER A 594 -21.42 -0.91 -12.99
CA SER A 594 -22.25 -2.05 -13.42
C SER A 594 -21.45 -3.29 -13.79
N ASN A 595 -20.15 -3.14 -14.05
CA ASN A 595 -19.22 -4.24 -14.37
C ASN A 595 -18.38 -4.68 -13.16
N SER A 596 -18.56 -4.05 -11.99
CA SER A 596 -17.79 -4.33 -10.79
C SER A 596 -18.02 -5.76 -10.29
N ARG A 597 -16.92 -6.46 -9.95
CA ARG A 597 -16.91 -7.84 -9.46
C ARG A 597 -16.54 -7.95 -7.98
N THR A 598 -16.26 -6.84 -7.30
CA THR A 598 -15.90 -6.90 -5.88
C THR A 598 -17.12 -7.24 -5.00
N PRO A 599 -16.92 -7.98 -3.88
CA PRO A 599 -18.03 -8.39 -3.02
C PRO A 599 -18.84 -7.22 -2.45
N ASP A 600 -18.18 -6.09 -2.15
CA ASP A 600 -18.83 -4.92 -1.56
C ASP A 600 -19.71 -4.14 -2.53
N ASN A 601 -19.51 -4.34 -3.84
CA ASN A 601 -20.29 -3.69 -4.88
C ASN A 601 -21.35 -4.60 -5.50
N HIS A 602 -21.49 -5.86 -5.08
CA HIS A 602 -22.39 -6.82 -5.74
C HIS A 602 -23.84 -6.33 -5.93
N HIS A 603 -24.43 -5.74 -4.89
CA HIS A 603 -25.78 -5.17 -4.98
C HIS A 603 -25.82 -3.88 -5.82
N LEU A 604 -24.79 -3.04 -5.67
CA LEU A 604 -24.68 -1.78 -6.39
C LEU A 604 -24.48 -2.00 -7.89
N SER A 605 -23.63 -2.96 -8.28
CA SER A 605 -23.37 -3.30 -9.68
C SER A 605 -24.62 -3.84 -10.37
N THR A 606 -25.43 -4.63 -9.66
CA THR A 606 -26.74 -5.09 -10.13
C THR A 606 -27.69 -3.92 -10.38
N ALA A 607 -27.79 -2.99 -9.41
CA ALA A 607 -28.61 -1.78 -9.56
C ALA A 607 -28.14 -0.92 -10.74
N CYS A 608 -26.82 -0.71 -10.84
CA CYS A 608 -26.19 0.03 -11.92
C CYS A 608 -26.36 -0.64 -13.28
N ASN A 609 -26.39 -1.97 -13.37
CA ASN A 609 -26.63 -2.69 -14.63
C ASN A 609 -28.02 -2.39 -15.20
N ILE A 610 -29.03 -2.37 -14.33
CA ILE A 610 -30.39 -1.97 -14.70
C ILE A 610 -30.42 -0.50 -15.14
N ALA A 611 -29.80 0.40 -14.36
CA ALA A 611 -29.71 1.81 -14.68
C ALA A 611 -29.00 2.08 -16.02
N THR A 612 -27.89 1.38 -16.30
CA THR A 612 -27.17 1.50 -17.58
C THR A 612 -28.09 1.17 -18.77
N LYS A 613 -28.90 0.12 -18.67
CA LYS A 613 -29.87 -0.25 -19.74
C LYS A 613 -30.94 0.82 -19.94
N ILE A 614 -31.40 1.47 -18.87
CA ILE A 614 -32.37 2.57 -18.92
C ILE A 614 -31.75 3.83 -19.55
N LEU A 615 -30.50 4.15 -19.19
CA LEU A 615 -29.82 5.38 -19.58
C LEU A 615 -29.14 5.31 -20.95
N ALA A 616 -28.72 4.12 -21.38
CA ALA A 616 -27.95 3.91 -22.60
C ALA A 616 -28.57 4.54 -23.86
N PRO A 617 -29.90 4.41 -24.13
CA PRO A 617 -30.51 5.01 -25.32
C PRO A 617 -30.26 6.51 -25.47
N LYS A 618 -30.15 7.25 -24.35
CA LYS A 618 -29.90 8.70 -24.33
C LYS A 618 -28.42 9.05 -24.16
N LEU A 619 -27.71 8.39 -23.25
CA LEU A 619 -26.41 8.85 -22.73
C LEU A 619 -25.20 8.03 -23.20
N GLU A 620 -25.39 6.86 -23.82
CA GLU A 620 -24.27 6.00 -24.27
C GLU A 620 -23.37 6.67 -25.31
N ARG A 621 -23.97 7.62 -26.02
CA ARG A 621 -23.48 8.28 -27.21
C ARG A 621 -22.57 9.49 -26.93
N LEU A 622 -22.23 9.74 -25.66
CA LEU A 622 -21.40 10.88 -25.23
C LEU A 622 -19.90 10.61 -25.47
N SER A 623 -19.16 11.65 -25.87
CA SER A 623 -17.76 11.57 -26.35
C SER A 623 -16.71 11.62 -25.22
N TYR A 624 -15.49 11.14 -25.50
CA TYR A 624 -14.29 11.28 -24.64
C TYR A 624 -13.99 12.74 -24.23
N PHE A 625 -14.45 13.73 -25.01
CA PHE A 625 -14.27 15.15 -24.69
C PHE A 625 -15.10 15.64 -23.49
N THR A 626 -16.03 14.83 -22.97
CA THR A 626 -16.84 15.14 -21.77
C THR A 626 -16.20 14.60 -20.48
N SER A 627 -16.76 14.98 -19.33
CA SER A 627 -16.38 14.47 -18.02
C SER A 627 -16.62 12.97 -17.95
N MET A 628 -15.72 12.24 -17.29
CA MET A 628 -15.72 10.79 -17.28
C MET A 628 -15.31 10.23 -15.92
N ALA A 629 -15.96 9.14 -15.51
CA ALA A 629 -15.56 8.31 -14.40
C ALA A 629 -15.26 6.89 -14.92
N TRP A 630 -14.11 6.36 -14.52
CA TRP A 630 -13.69 5.01 -14.83
C TRP A 630 -13.46 4.24 -13.53
N HIS A 631 -14.10 3.10 -13.41
CA HIS A 631 -13.92 2.13 -12.34
C HIS A 631 -13.61 0.78 -12.97
N THR A 632 -12.49 0.18 -12.59
CA THR A 632 -12.12 -1.17 -13.00
C THR A 632 -11.67 -1.95 -11.78
N ASP A 633 -12.12 -3.20 -11.68
CA ASP A 633 -11.72 -4.08 -10.61
C ASP A 633 -11.44 -5.49 -11.10
N TRP A 634 -10.66 -6.19 -10.29
CA TRP A 634 -10.42 -7.61 -10.40
C TRP A 634 -10.52 -8.19 -8.99
N PHE A 635 -11.33 -9.23 -8.82
CA PHE A 635 -11.48 -9.95 -7.56
C PHE A 635 -11.47 -11.45 -7.82
N SER A 636 -10.70 -12.18 -7.02
CA SER A 636 -10.65 -13.63 -7.05
C SER A 636 -11.40 -14.21 -5.86
N ASP A 637 -12.47 -14.96 -6.13
CA ASP A 637 -13.17 -15.74 -5.10
C ASP A 637 -12.27 -16.84 -4.52
N THR A 638 -11.32 -17.35 -5.32
CA THR A 638 -10.33 -18.34 -4.90
C THR A 638 -9.36 -17.79 -3.87
N PHE A 639 -9.01 -16.50 -3.91
CA PHE A 639 -8.08 -15.90 -2.94
C PHE A 639 -8.76 -14.99 -1.91
N LEU A 640 -10.05 -14.69 -2.09
CA LEU A 640 -10.78 -13.64 -1.37
C LEU A 640 -10.01 -12.30 -1.35
N ALA A 641 -9.35 -12.01 -2.48
CA ALA A 641 -8.51 -10.84 -2.65
C ALA A 641 -8.73 -10.19 -4.02
N GLY A 642 -8.47 -8.88 -4.11
CA GLY A 642 -8.68 -8.13 -5.33
C GLY A 642 -8.10 -6.72 -5.31
N VAL A 643 -8.14 -6.08 -6.48
CA VAL A 643 -7.67 -4.71 -6.70
C VAL A 643 -8.77 -3.92 -7.39
N THR A 644 -8.95 -2.67 -6.98
CA THR A 644 -9.81 -1.70 -7.67
C THR A 644 -8.99 -0.48 -8.06
N ASN A 645 -9.17 0.02 -9.27
CA ASN A 645 -8.58 1.26 -9.75
C ASN A 645 -9.70 2.19 -10.25
N GLU A 646 -9.62 3.46 -9.86
CA GLU A 646 -10.61 4.46 -10.21
C GLU A 646 -9.92 5.72 -10.75
N LEU A 647 -10.48 6.30 -11.81
CA LEU A 647 -10.02 7.53 -12.44
C LEU A 647 -11.22 8.43 -12.73
N TYR A 648 -11.19 9.66 -12.22
CA TYR A 648 -12.24 10.66 -12.43
C TYR A 648 -11.64 11.87 -13.12
N MET A 649 -12.29 12.31 -14.21
CA MET A 649 -11.95 13.50 -14.96
C MET A 649 -13.16 14.42 -15.00
N LEU A 650 -13.09 15.52 -14.28
CA LEU A 650 -14.15 16.52 -14.20
C LEU A 650 -13.78 17.65 -15.18
N LYS A 651 -14.70 18.00 -16.07
CA LYS A 651 -14.56 19.03 -17.11
C LYS A 651 -15.75 19.98 -17.06
N ASN A 652 -15.57 21.16 -17.66
CA ASN A 652 -16.62 22.15 -17.84
C ASN A 652 -17.01 22.24 -19.33
N ALA A 653 -18.24 22.64 -19.63
CA ALA A 653 -18.77 22.73 -21.00
C ALA A 653 -18.01 23.72 -21.90
N ALA A 654 -17.23 24.64 -21.31
CA ALA A 654 -16.46 25.64 -22.04
C ALA A 654 -15.08 25.14 -22.52
N ASP A 655 -14.58 23.98 -22.08
CA ASP A 655 -13.14 23.67 -22.17
C ASP A 655 -12.82 22.21 -22.54
N SER A 656 -11.67 22.01 -23.19
CA SER A 656 -11.12 20.68 -23.53
C SER A 656 -10.27 20.06 -22.40
N MET A 657 -9.72 20.88 -21.49
CA MET A 657 -8.87 20.44 -20.37
C MET A 657 -9.70 20.13 -19.11
N PRO A 658 -9.44 19.01 -18.40
CA PRO A 658 -10.08 18.73 -17.11
C PRO A 658 -9.76 19.80 -16.06
N THR A 659 -10.80 20.25 -15.34
CA THR A 659 -10.66 21.13 -14.16
C THR A 659 -10.11 20.35 -12.99
N THR A 660 -10.47 19.07 -12.86
CA THR A 660 -9.98 18.18 -11.81
C THR A 660 -9.73 16.75 -12.34
N ILE A 661 -8.61 16.16 -11.96
CA ILE A 661 -8.28 14.74 -12.20
C ILE A 661 -8.03 14.07 -10.86
N ILE A 662 -8.68 12.93 -10.61
CA ILE A 662 -8.51 12.14 -9.40
C ILE A 662 -8.23 10.69 -9.79
N GLY A 663 -7.11 10.14 -9.34
CA GLY A 663 -6.77 8.73 -9.49
C GLY A 663 -6.64 8.07 -8.12
N LYS A 664 -7.27 6.91 -7.90
CA LYS A 664 -7.12 6.14 -6.67
C LYS A 664 -7.13 4.63 -6.88
N GLY A 665 -6.39 3.92 -6.03
CA GLY A 665 -6.39 2.46 -5.95
C GLY A 665 -6.95 1.93 -4.63
N LYS A 666 -7.51 0.73 -4.64
CA LYS A 666 -7.92 -0.01 -3.43
C LYS A 666 -7.43 -1.46 -3.50
N PHE A 667 -7.09 -2.01 -2.34
CA PHE A 667 -6.76 -3.41 -2.17
C PHE A 667 -7.80 -4.09 -1.28
N HIS A 668 -8.35 -5.21 -1.74
CA HIS A 668 -9.31 -6.03 -1.00
C HIS A 668 -8.58 -7.29 -0.53
N ILE A 669 -8.51 -7.51 0.78
CA ILE A 669 -7.83 -8.67 1.36
C ILE A 669 -8.30 -8.91 2.80
N ILE A 670 -8.42 -10.17 3.23
CA ILE A 670 -8.75 -10.56 4.62
C ILE A 670 -10.04 -9.87 5.12
N GLY A 671 -11.08 -9.87 4.28
CA GLY A 671 -12.35 -9.23 4.62
C GLY A 671 -12.25 -7.72 4.89
N ARG A 672 -11.21 -7.03 4.38
CA ARG A 672 -11.00 -5.59 4.52
C ARG A 672 -10.71 -4.92 3.18
N ILE A 673 -10.97 -3.62 3.13
CA ILE A 673 -10.66 -2.71 2.02
C ILE A 673 -9.63 -1.70 2.51
N ILE A 674 -8.48 -1.68 1.84
CA ILE A 674 -7.39 -0.75 2.09
C ILE A 674 -7.36 0.22 0.92
N GLU A 675 -7.72 1.48 1.15
CA GLU A 675 -7.50 2.53 0.15
C GLU A 675 -5.98 2.75 0.02
N MET A 676 -5.42 2.74 -1.18
CA MET A 676 -3.97 2.86 -1.38
C MET A 676 -3.59 4.34 -1.53
N LEU A 677 -2.83 4.69 -2.57
CA LEU A 677 -2.56 6.07 -2.92
C LEU A 677 -3.74 6.65 -3.73
N GLU A 678 -4.19 7.84 -3.33
CA GLU A 678 -5.05 8.70 -4.13
C GLU A 678 -4.31 10.00 -4.43
N LEU A 679 -4.32 10.41 -5.70
CA LEU A 679 -3.77 11.66 -6.17
C LEU A 679 -4.88 12.47 -6.82
N GLY A 680 -4.99 13.73 -6.42
CA GLY A 680 -5.94 14.66 -7.01
C GLY A 680 -5.28 15.97 -7.39
N VAL A 681 -5.67 16.48 -8.55
CA VAL A 681 -5.09 17.67 -9.19
C VAL A 681 -6.22 18.54 -9.70
N SER A 682 -6.21 19.83 -9.34
CA SER A 682 -7.12 20.85 -9.86
C SER A 682 -6.35 21.95 -10.59
N THR A 683 -6.90 22.44 -11.70
CA THR A 683 -6.20 23.29 -12.69
C THR A 683 -6.95 24.59 -13.03
N ASP A 684 -7.95 24.97 -12.25
CA ASP A 684 -8.84 26.12 -12.52
C ASP A 684 -8.10 27.45 -12.77
N GLY A 685 -6.97 27.68 -12.11
CA GLY A 685 -6.21 28.92 -12.30
C GLY A 685 -5.33 28.91 -13.55
N ILE A 686 -4.82 27.75 -13.99
CA ILE A 686 -4.14 27.61 -15.30
C ILE A 686 -5.11 27.98 -16.43
N LYS A 687 -6.37 27.55 -16.34
CA LYS A 687 -7.42 27.96 -17.29
C LYS A 687 -7.55 29.47 -17.36
N THR A 688 -7.71 30.11 -16.19
CA THR A 688 -7.90 31.57 -16.12
C THR A 688 -6.69 32.28 -16.75
N LEU A 689 -5.48 31.83 -16.45
CA LEU A 689 -4.25 32.35 -17.05
C LEU A 689 -4.23 32.16 -18.59
N LEU A 690 -4.47 30.96 -19.10
CA LEU A 690 -4.46 30.68 -20.55
C LEU A 690 -5.54 31.46 -21.31
N SER A 691 -6.71 31.65 -20.71
CA SER A 691 -7.79 32.46 -21.28
C SER A 691 -7.46 33.96 -21.34
N GLN A 692 -6.72 34.46 -20.34
CA GLN A 692 -6.27 35.85 -20.28
C GLN A 692 -5.15 36.16 -21.29
N ILE A 693 -4.29 35.17 -21.60
CA ILE A 693 -3.21 35.29 -22.59
C ILE A 693 -3.77 35.19 -24.03
N GLY A 694 -5.09 35.21 -24.25
CA GLY A 694 -5.70 35.17 -25.59
C GLY A 694 -5.38 33.90 -26.39
N SER A 695 -5.02 32.83 -25.68
CA SER A 695 -4.34 31.65 -26.21
C SER A 695 -5.26 30.46 -26.51
N ALA A 696 -6.55 30.69 -26.72
CA ALA A 696 -7.51 29.63 -27.07
C ALA A 696 -7.12 28.86 -28.35
N ASP A 697 -6.33 29.49 -29.23
CA ASP A 697 -5.76 28.87 -30.43
C ASP A 697 -4.55 27.97 -30.16
N ILE A 698 -3.91 28.04 -28.99
CA ILE A 698 -2.67 27.31 -28.67
C ILE A 698 -2.91 25.80 -28.43
N LEU A 699 -4.09 25.43 -27.91
CA LEU A 699 -4.41 24.01 -27.65
C LEU A 699 -5.22 23.36 -28.78
N THR A 700 -5.75 24.15 -29.72
CA THR A 700 -6.62 23.65 -30.80
C THR A 700 -5.96 23.68 -32.17
N HIS A 701 -4.88 24.45 -32.36
CA HIS A 701 -4.24 24.59 -33.68
C HIS A 701 -2.71 24.52 -33.60
N ASN A 702 -2.16 23.54 -34.33
CA ASN A 702 -0.75 23.22 -34.56
C ASN A 702 -0.05 22.33 -33.52
N TYR A 703 0.02 21.02 -33.81
CA TYR A 703 1.04 20.11 -33.26
C TYR A 703 2.47 20.39 -33.81
N HIS A 704 2.82 21.66 -34.00
CA HIS A 704 4.23 22.01 -34.17
C HIS A 704 4.90 21.88 -32.80
N PHE A 705 5.96 21.09 -32.71
CA PHE A 705 6.90 21.14 -31.59
C PHE A 705 7.29 22.60 -31.37
N TYR A 706 6.72 23.22 -30.33
CA TYR A 706 6.99 24.61 -30.01
C TYR A 706 8.48 24.75 -29.70
N SER A 707 9.12 25.72 -30.35
CA SER A 707 10.42 26.21 -29.91
C SER A 707 10.24 26.79 -28.50
N VAL A 708 11.09 26.37 -27.56
CA VAL A 708 11.13 26.87 -26.17
C VAL A 708 11.04 28.42 -26.13
N ASN A 709 11.58 29.12 -27.14
CA ASN A 709 11.48 30.58 -27.29
C ASN A 709 10.04 31.16 -27.37
N ASN A 710 9.03 30.41 -27.85
CA ASN A 710 7.64 30.91 -27.87
C ASN A 710 6.94 30.72 -26.51
N LEU A 711 7.30 29.68 -25.75
CA LEU A 711 6.90 29.55 -24.34
C LEU A 711 7.59 30.59 -23.46
N LEU A 712 8.84 30.94 -23.80
CA LEU A 712 9.62 32.01 -23.14
C LEU A 712 9.12 33.43 -23.45
N ASN A 713 8.30 33.61 -24.50
CA ASN A 713 7.72 34.90 -24.89
C ASN A 713 6.35 35.18 -24.25
N ILE A 714 5.85 34.29 -23.38
CA ILE A 714 4.80 34.68 -22.41
C ILE A 714 5.47 35.73 -21.52
N GLN A 715 5.14 37.00 -21.72
CA GLN A 715 5.82 38.07 -21.01
C GLN A 715 5.53 37.90 -19.50
N LEU A 716 6.57 38.02 -18.67
CA LEU A 716 6.45 38.09 -17.20
C LEU A 716 5.38 39.09 -16.72
N ALA A 717 5.05 40.09 -17.56
CA ALA A 717 3.99 41.07 -17.35
C ALA A 717 2.58 40.45 -17.33
N ASP A 718 2.30 39.42 -18.14
CA ASP A 718 0.97 38.81 -18.25
C ASP A 718 0.63 38.01 -16.99
N TRP A 719 1.63 37.31 -16.43
CA TRP A 719 1.57 36.61 -15.15
C TRP A 719 1.37 37.54 -13.94
N GLN A 720 1.97 38.74 -13.98
CA GLN A 720 1.85 39.72 -12.89
C GLN A 720 0.41 40.23 -12.70
N SER A 721 -0.47 40.07 -13.69
CA SER A 721 -1.88 40.45 -13.62
C SER A 721 -2.76 39.44 -12.86
N PHE A 722 -2.26 38.23 -12.59
CA PHE A 722 -3.03 37.19 -11.93
C PHE A 722 -3.28 37.51 -10.43
N PRO A 723 -4.49 37.26 -9.87
CA PRO A 723 -4.79 37.53 -8.46
C PRO A 723 -3.96 36.63 -7.53
N ASN A 724 -3.37 37.21 -6.47
CA ASN A 724 -2.62 36.43 -5.48
C ASN A 724 -3.48 35.41 -4.73
N SER A 725 -4.78 35.68 -4.58
CA SER A 725 -5.71 34.87 -3.80
C SER A 725 -6.24 33.61 -4.51
N LYS A 726 -5.96 33.43 -5.82
CA LYS A 726 -6.38 32.24 -6.56
C LYS A 726 -5.19 31.31 -6.79
N PRO A 727 -5.32 29.99 -6.55
CA PRO A 727 -4.29 29.04 -6.95
C PRO A 727 -4.31 28.84 -8.47
N LEU A 728 -3.14 28.63 -9.07
CA LEU A 728 -3.04 28.16 -10.47
C LEU A 728 -3.33 26.68 -10.58
N PHE A 729 -2.73 25.95 -9.66
CA PHE A 729 -2.85 24.52 -9.53
C PHE A 729 -2.97 24.19 -8.05
N SER A 730 -3.82 23.22 -7.74
CA SER A 730 -3.93 22.64 -6.40
C SER A 730 -3.71 21.14 -6.52
N GLY A 731 -2.85 20.58 -5.67
CA GLY A 731 -2.57 19.15 -5.62
C GLY A 731 -2.79 18.60 -4.22
N TYR A 732 -3.32 17.39 -4.13
CA TYR A 732 -3.40 16.65 -2.88
C TYR A 732 -2.99 15.19 -3.07
N ALA A 733 -2.53 14.58 -1.97
CA ALA A 733 -2.27 13.15 -1.88
C ALA A 733 -2.96 12.56 -0.65
N ARG A 734 -3.61 11.42 -0.83
CA ARG A 734 -4.16 10.62 0.27
C ARG A 734 -3.50 9.25 0.32
N VAL A 735 -3.26 8.79 1.52
CA VAL A 735 -2.73 7.46 1.81
C VAL A 735 -3.69 6.80 2.79
N TYR A 736 -4.19 5.61 2.49
CA TYR A 736 -5.18 4.92 3.35
C TYR A 736 -6.46 5.74 3.57
N GLY A 737 -6.88 6.49 2.54
CA GLY A 737 -8.05 7.37 2.58
C GLY A 737 -7.87 8.65 3.43
N GLN A 738 -6.68 8.86 4.01
CA GLN A 738 -6.33 10.04 4.79
C GLN A 738 -5.51 11.00 3.92
N GLU A 739 -5.94 12.25 3.84
CA GLU A 739 -5.20 13.29 3.14
C GLU A 739 -3.97 13.68 3.96
N VAL A 740 -2.79 13.39 3.42
CA VAL A 740 -1.49 13.60 4.11
C VAL A 740 -0.74 14.80 3.56
N PHE A 741 -1.12 15.25 2.37
CA PHE A 741 -0.51 16.40 1.71
C PHE A 741 -1.55 17.16 0.90
N PHE A 742 -1.47 18.47 1.01
CA PHE A 742 -2.24 19.41 0.19
C PHE A 742 -1.41 20.68 0.01
N SER A 743 -1.31 21.15 -1.24
CA SER A 743 -0.61 22.38 -1.55
C SER A 743 -1.25 23.11 -2.73
N ASP A 744 -1.23 24.43 -2.63
CA ASP A 744 -1.63 25.36 -3.67
C ASP A 744 -0.39 26.01 -4.27
N VAL A 745 -0.30 25.98 -5.60
CA VAL A 745 0.67 26.77 -6.34
C VAL A 745 -0.02 28.07 -6.73
N ASN A 746 0.15 29.09 -5.90
CA ASN A 746 -0.35 30.43 -6.16
C ASN A 746 0.76 31.34 -6.71
N LYS A 747 0.42 32.62 -6.91
CA LYS A 747 1.36 33.60 -7.42
C LYS A 747 2.52 33.91 -6.48
N GLU A 748 2.29 33.89 -5.19
CA GLU A 748 3.32 34.17 -4.19
C GLU A 748 4.35 33.05 -4.12
N VAL A 749 3.91 31.78 -4.18
CA VAL A 749 4.80 30.61 -4.27
C VAL A 749 5.66 30.70 -5.52
N LEU A 750 5.06 30.99 -6.68
CA LEU A 750 5.83 31.15 -7.91
C LEU A 750 6.75 32.38 -7.87
N GLN A 751 6.34 33.49 -7.25
CA GLN A 751 7.22 34.63 -7.02
C GLN A 751 8.37 34.30 -6.05
N GLN A 752 8.14 33.50 -5.02
CA GLN A 752 9.20 33.01 -4.12
C GLN A 752 10.17 32.10 -4.87
N VAL A 753 9.66 31.21 -5.73
CA VAL A 753 10.48 30.39 -6.63
C VAL A 753 11.27 31.27 -7.59
N PHE A 754 10.64 32.25 -8.25
CA PHE A 754 11.34 33.18 -9.14
C PHE A 754 12.35 34.05 -8.40
N LYS A 755 12.05 34.53 -7.20
CA LYS A 755 13.00 35.25 -6.32
C LYS A 755 14.15 34.38 -5.87
N ALA A 756 13.91 33.11 -5.57
CA ALA A 756 14.97 32.15 -5.27
C ALA A 756 15.85 31.88 -6.50
N ILE A 757 15.34 32.14 -7.71
CA ILE A 757 15.99 31.94 -9.01
C ILE A 757 16.62 33.24 -9.56
N ASP A 758 16.34 34.40 -8.95
CA ASP A 758 16.89 35.71 -9.30
C ASP A 758 18.18 35.96 -8.51
N LEU A 759 19.27 36.25 -9.21
CA LEU A 759 20.61 36.42 -8.63
C LEU A 759 20.95 37.91 -8.40
N ASN A 760 20.07 38.85 -8.78
CA ASN A 760 20.35 40.28 -8.79
C ASN A 760 20.21 41.00 -7.43
N GLU A 761 19.55 40.40 -6.43
CA GLU A 761 19.58 40.97 -5.08
C GLU A 761 20.95 40.68 -4.47
N GLY A 762 21.80 41.70 -4.37
CA GLY A 762 23.19 41.70 -3.88
C GLY A 762 23.43 41.18 -2.45
N LYS A 763 22.91 40.00 -2.13
CA LYS A 763 23.31 39.15 -1.02
C LYS A 763 24.23 38.10 -1.63
N ASP A 764 25.52 38.13 -1.27
CA ASP A 764 26.51 37.10 -1.64
C ASP A 764 26.15 35.67 -1.14
N GLU A 765 24.94 35.47 -0.60
CA GLU A 765 24.46 34.27 0.06
C GLU A 765 23.12 33.73 -0.46
N SER A 766 22.67 34.07 -1.67
CA SER A 766 21.41 33.47 -2.18
C SER A 766 21.52 31.93 -2.25
N PRO A 767 20.50 31.16 -1.81
CA PRO A 767 20.56 29.70 -1.78
C PRO A 767 20.87 29.06 -3.12
N LEU A 768 20.36 29.65 -4.21
CA LEU A 768 20.65 29.21 -5.57
C LEU A 768 22.10 29.47 -5.97
N ARG A 769 22.69 30.62 -5.62
CA ARG A 769 24.10 30.89 -5.92
C ARG A 769 25.02 29.94 -5.14
N LYS A 770 24.67 29.64 -3.88
CA LYS A 770 25.35 28.58 -3.09
C LYS A 770 25.20 27.20 -3.75
N PHE A 771 24.02 26.88 -4.28
CA PHE A 771 23.75 25.64 -4.99
C PHE A 771 24.56 25.52 -6.30
N LEU A 772 24.52 26.55 -7.16
CA LEU A 772 25.28 26.60 -8.42
C LEU A 772 26.79 26.52 -8.17
N LYS A 773 27.30 27.29 -7.21
CA LYS A 773 28.70 27.23 -6.79
C LYS A 773 29.08 25.83 -6.29
N GLY A 774 28.22 25.20 -5.48
CA GLY A 774 28.42 23.82 -5.04
C GLY A 774 28.44 22.81 -6.19
N LEU A 775 27.63 22.99 -7.22
CA LEU A 775 27.69 22.18 -8.44
C LEU A 775 28.99 22.39 -9.21
N GLU A 776 29.49 23.62 -9.30
CA GLU A 776 30.77 23.94 -9.97
C GLU A 776 32.00 23.39 -9.22
N GLU A 777 31.99 23.47 -7.89
CA GLU A 777 33.03 22.92 -7.01
C GLU A 777 32.98 21.38 -6.93
N GLY A 778 31.85 20.78 -7.26
CA GLY A 778 31.56 19.35 -7.16
C GLY A 778 30.87 19.04 -5.82
N ALA A 779 29.62 18.57 -5.90
CA ALA A 779 28.81 18.29 -4.72
C ALA A 779 28.58 16.77 -4.56
N LEU A 780 28.88 16.25 -3.38
CA LEU A 780 28.43 14.93 -2.96
C LEU A 780 27.11 15.09 -2.20
N TRP A 781 26.05 14.54 -2.78
CA TRP A 781 24.74 14.44 -2.15
C TRP A 781 24.54 13.03 -1.64
N HIS A 782 24.20 12.91 -0.36
CA HIS A 782 23.83 11.65 0.25
C HIS A 782 22.52 11.84 1.02
N TRP A 783 21.58 10.95 0.78
CA TRP A 783 20.28 10.96 1.44
C TRP A 783 19.82 9.54 1.74
N THR A 784 19.38 9.32 2.98
CA THR A 784 18.86 8.05 3.47
C THR A 784 17.52 8.27 4.14
N LYS A 785 16.63 7.30 4.02
CA LYS A 785 15.36 7.30 4.72
C LYS A 785 14.87 5.89 5.04
N PRO A 786 14.91 5.46 6.31
CA PRO A 786 14.14 4.31 6.78
C PRO A 786 12.67 4.70 6.96
N TYR A 787 11.77 3.79 6.66
CA TYR A 787 10.34 4.01 6.84
C TYR A 787 9.59 2.70 7.09
N LEU A 788 8.98 2.55 8.28
CA LEU A 788 8.04 1.48 8.56
C LEU A 788 6.67 1.86 7.96
N ALA A 789 6.45 1.47 6.70
CA ALA A 789 5.28 1.88 5.93
C ALA A 789 3.96 1.32 6.47
N TYR A 790 3.98 0.11 7.04
CA TYR A 790 2.88 -0.38 7.86
C TYR A 790 3.37 -1.38 8.92
N GLU A 791 2.68 -1.35 10.07
CA GLU A 791 2.72 -2.35 11.13
C GLU A 791 1.28 -2.72 11.45
N THR A 792 0.88 -3.95 11.16
CA THR A 792 -0.45 -4.46 11.51
C THR A 792 -0.29 -5.65 12.42
N ARG A 793 -0.96 -5.64 13.58
CA ARG A 793 -0.82 -6.69 14.59
C ARG A 793 -2.19 -7.06 15.13
N PHE A 794 -2.45 -8.35 15.27
CA PHE A 794 -3.54 -8.92 16.03
C PHE A 794 -2.94 -9.87 17.07
N ILE A 795 -3.15 -9.56 18.35
CA ILE A 795 -2.57 -10.30 19.46
C ILE A 795 -3.72 -10.83 20.31
N GLN A 796 -3.73 -12.12 20.62
CA GLN A 796 -4.80 -12.78 21.37
C GLN A 796 -4.21 -13.74 22.41
N ALA A 797 -4.86 -13.85 23.57
CA ALA A 797 -4.45 -14.80 24.59
C ALA A 797 -4.74 -16.25 24.19
N THR A 798 -3.82 -17.17 24.52
CA THR A 798 -4.02 -18.63 24.49
C THR A 798 -4.38 -19.17 25.88
N CYS A 799 -4.89 -20.39 25.93
CA CYS A 799 -5.25 -21.12 27.14
C CYS A 799 -4.03 -21.45 28.02
N LEU A 800 -2.81 -21.39 27.47
CA LEU A 800 -1.53 -21.52 28.17
C LEU A 800 -1.06 -20.23 28.85
N GLY A 801 -1.73 -19.10 28.61
CA GLY A 801 -1.26 -17.81 29.09
C GLY A 801 -0.14 -17.20 28.25
N LEU A 802 -0.03 -17.61 26.98
CA LEU A 802 0.90 -17.05 26.01
C LEU A 802 0.13 -16.23 24.95
N PRO A 803 0.67 -15.10 24.48
CA PRO A 803 0.02 -14.29 23.43
C PRO A 803 0.37 -14.86 22.05
N VAL A 804 -0.64 -15.30 21.30
CA VAL A 804 -0.48 -15.51 19.86
C VAL A 804 -0.53 -14.15 19.17
N GLU A 805 0.44 -13.89 18.30
CA GLU A 805 0.54 -12.72 17.46
C GLU A 805 0.45 -13.12 15.99
N ILE A 806 -0.45 -12.45 15.27
CA ILE A 806 -0.50 -12.41 13.82
C ILE A 806 -0.10 -10.99 13.43
N SER A 807 1.05 -10.85 12.78
CA SER A 807 1.56 -9.52 12.44
C SER A 807 2.17 -9.45 11.05
N LYS A 808 2.15 -8.24 10.50
CA LYS A 808 2.77 -7.90 9.23
C LYS A 808 3.50 -6.57 9.38
N TYR A 809 4.74 -6.54 8.88
CA TYR A 809 5.61 -5.37 8.89
C TYR A 809 6.10 -5.11 7.48
N TYR A 810 6.12 -3.85 7.06
CA TYR A 810 6.72 -3.44 5.79
C TYR A 810 7.70 -2.30 6.01
N LEU A 811 8.97 -2.63 5.92
CA LEU A 811 10.07 -1.69 6.04
C LEU A 811 10.58 -1.33 4.65
N ALA A 812 10.71 -0.04 4.37
CA ALA A 812 11.42 0.48 3.22
C ALA A 812 12.64 1.26 3.69
N LEU A 813 13.81 0.97 3.13
CA LEU A 813 15.03 1.74 3.30
C LEU A 813 15.47 2.23 1.93
N THR A 814 15.53 3.54 1.77
CA THR A 814 16.02 4.18 0.53
C THR A 814 17.31 4.92 0.82
N ALA A 815 18.31 4.73 -0.02
CA ALA A 815 19.56 5.47 -0.02
C ALA A 815 19.85 6.00 -1.43
N VAL A 816 20.20 7.27 -1.52
CA VAL A 816 20.59 7.95 -2.76
C VAL A 816 21.90 8.64 -2.51
N THR A 817 22.93 8.25 -3.27
CA THR A 817 24.23 8.92 -3.27
C THR A 817 24.51 9.42 -4.69
N ALA A 818 24.81 10.70 -4.85
CA ALA A 818 25.09 11.29 -6.15
C ALA A 818 26.25 12.28 -6.01
N ASN A 819 27.30 12.07 -6.79
CA ASN A 819 28.32 13.06 -7.05
C ASN A 819 27.96 13.79 -8.34
N VAL A 820 27.79 15.12 -8.24
CA VAL A 820 27.37 15.97 -9.34
C VAL A 820 28.36 17.10 -9.48
N LYS A 821 28.89 17.27 -10.70
CA LYS A 821 29.78 18.36 -11.05
C LYS A 821 29.32 19.02 -12.34
N ALA A 822 29.16 20.33 -12.31
CA ALA A 822 28.75 21.13 -13.46
C ALA A 822 29.87 22.08 -13.90
N GLN A 823 29.99 22.30 -15.20
CA GLN A 823 30.79 23.36 -15.80
C GLN A 823 29.87 24.18 -16.70
N ILE A 824 29.76 25.47 -16.42
CA ILE A 824 28.81 26.37 -17.10
C ILE A 824 29.59 27.52 -17.74
N THR A 825 29.48 27.66 -19.06
CA THR A 825 30.21 28.69 -19.83
C THR A 825 29.27 29.49 -20.75
N PRO A 826 29.16 30.83 -20.60
CA PRO A 826 29.67 31.64 -19.49
C PRO A 826 28.93 31.33 -18.17
N PRO A 827 29.54 31.58 -17.00
CA PRO A 827 28.90 31.41 -15.70
C PRO A 827 27.62 32.24 -15.60
N VAL A 828 26.61 31.73 -14.88
CA VAL A 828 25.33 32.43 -14.69
C VAL A 828 25.54 33.69 -13.84
N GLN A 829 25.17 34.86 -14.37
CA GLN A 829 25.41 36.15 -13.70
C GLN A 829 24.14 36.75 -13.08
N GLN A 830 23.01 36.73 -13.79
CA GLN A 830 21.81 37.48 -13.36
C GLN A 830 20.59 36.57 -13.19
N HIS A 831 20.34 35.62 -14.09
CA HIS A 831 19.17 34.75 -14.04
C HIS A 831 19.45 33.33 -14.53
N VAL A 832 18.85 32.31 -13.90
CA VAL A 832 19.00 30.88 -14.28
C VAL A 832 18.60 30.62 -15.73
N MET A 833 17.76 31.47 -16.34
CA MET A 833 17.40 31.35 -17.75
C MET A 833 18.60 31.50 -18.70
N GLU A 834 19.71 32.10 -18.25
CA GLU A 834 20.97 32.13 -18.99
C GLU A 834 21.50 30.73 -19.30
N LEU A 835 21.19 29.71 -18.46
CA LEU A 835 21.56 28.31 -18.70
C LEU A 835 21.05 27.77 -20.03
N PHE A 836 19.89 28.25 -20.53
CA PHE A 836 19.36 27.84 -21.83
C PHE A 836 20.16 28.39 -23.03
N THR A 837 21.06 29.34 -22.79
CA THR A 837 21.93 29.95 -23.79
C THR A 837 23.42 29.67 -23.57
N SER A 838 23.76 29.08 -22.42
CA SER A 838 25.11 28.66 -22.05
C SER A 838 25.45 27.27 -22.56
N GLU A 839 26.75 26.98 -22.56
CA GLU A 839 27.28 25.63 -22.67
C GLU A 839 27.36 25.05 -21.27
N VAL A 840 26.67 23.93 -21.05
CA VAL A 840 26.61 23.24 -19.76
C VAL A 840 27.14 21.83 -19.94
N SER A 841 28.21 21.50 -19.22
CA SER A 841 28.69 20.14 -19.07
C SER A 841 28.41 19.67 -17.65
N LEU A 842 27.62 18.61 -17.52
CA LEU A 842 27.20 18.05 -16.24
C LEU A 842 27.71 16.61 -16.15
N GLU A 843 28.69 16.38 -15.29
CA GLU A 843 29.17 15.06 -14.91
C GLU A 843 28.38 14.57 -13.71
N THR A 844 27.80 13.38 -13.83
CA THR A 844 27.07 12.74 -12.73
C THR A 844 27.56 11.31 -12.54
N ASN A 845 27.75 10.94 -11.27
CA ASN A 845 28.05 9.58 -10.86
C ASN A 845 27.31 9.30 -9.57
N GLY A 846 26.38 8.34 -9.57
CA GLY A 846 25.56 8.07 -8.42
C GLY A 846 24.94 6.69 -8.42
N HIS A 847 24.24 6.41 -7.33
CA HIS A 847 23.57 5.17 -7.07
C HIS A 847 22.30 5.39 -6.25
N ILE A 848 21.21 4.75 -6.66
CA ILE A 848 19.98 4.61 -5.87
C ILE A 848 19.92 3.16 -5.42
N SER A 849 19.83 2.95 -4.10
CA SER A 849 19.55 1.65 -3.49
C SER A 849 18.24 1.73 -2.71
N ILE A 850 17.33 0.80 -2.97
CA ILE A 850 16.06 0.68 -2.25
C ILE A 850 15.91 -0.76 -1.80
N THR A 851 15.79 -0.97 -0.50
CA THR A 851 15.43 -2.27 0.08
C THR A 851 14.04 -2.19 0.68
N LYS A 852 13.20 -3.14 0.33
CA LYS A 852 11.81 -3.29 0.80
C LYS A 852 11.66 -4.67 1.40
N ASP A 853 11.52 -4.73 2.73
CA ASP A 853 11.31 -5.98 3.45
C ASP A 853 9.87 -6.06 3.94
N ILE A 854 9.18 -7.14 3.57
CA ILE A 854 7.85 -7.49 4.07
C ILE A 854 8.01 -8.73 4.94
N PHE A 855 7.63 -8.61 6.20
CA PHE A 855 7.58 -9.71 7.14
C PHE A 855 6.13 -10.01 7.49
N ALA A 856 5.77 -11.29 7.53
CA ALA A 856 4.54 -11.72 8.19
C ALA A 856 4.87 -12.82 9.21
N PHE A 857 4.29 -12.71 10.39
CA PHE A 857 4.54 -13.62 11.50
C PHE A 857 3.20 -14.16 12.02
N HIS A 858 3.16 -15.47 12.27
CA HIS A 858 2.08 -16.14 13.00
C HIS A 858 2.72 -17.03 14.05
N GLY A 859 2.63 -16.63 15.31
CA GLY A 859 3.51 -17.16 16.35
C GLY A 859 3.15 -16.75 17.76
N ILE A 860 3.93 -17.25 18.73
CA ILE A 860 3.99 -16.67 20.08
C ILE A 860 5.10 -15.64 20.12
N ASN A 861 4.80 -14.45 20.65
CA ASN A 861 5.76 -13.37 20.83
C ASN A 861 5.77 -12.89 22.30
N THR A 862 6.87 -13.11 23.01
CA THR A 862 7.04 -12.64 24.40
C THR A 862 8.43 -12.01 24.57
N GLU A 863 8.66 -11.35 25.71
CA GLU A 863 9.99 -10.84 26.09
C GLU A 863 11.00 -11.94 26.47
N LEU A 864 10.52 -13.19 26.62
CA LEU A 864 11.35 -14.33 27.01
C LEU A 864 11.72 -15.21 25.81
N PHE A 865 10.77 -15.44 24.91
CA PHE A 865 10.95 -16.27 23.71
C PHE A 865 9.93 -15.92 22.62
N GLN A 866 10.30 -16.25 21.39
CA GLN A 866 9.50 -16.11 20.17
C GLN A 866 9.56 -17.42 19.38
N PHE A 867 8.42 -17.95 18.94
CA PHE A 867 8.41 -19.05 17.97
C PHE A 867 7.17 -18.97 17.08
N GLY A 868 7.24 -19.53 15.88
CA GLY A 868 6.13 -19.53 14.95
C GLY A 868 6.55 -19.71 13.50
N SER A 869 5.65 -19.33 12.60
CA SER A 869 5.91 -19.24 11.17
C SER A 869 6.19 -17.79 10.76
N GLU A 870 7.28 -17.58 10.01
CA GLU A 870 7.72 -16.28 9.51
C GLU A 870 7.86 -16.32 7.99
N LEU A 871 7.02 -15.56 7.27
CA LEU A 871 7.22 -15.22 5.87
C LEU A 871 8.15 -14.01 5.80
N LYS A 872 9.21 -14.12 5.00
CA LYS A 872 10.11 -13.02 4.69
C LYS A 872 10.15 -12.81 3.19
N CYS A 873 9.69 -11.64 2.74
CA CYS A 873 9.89 -11.17 1.37
C CYS A 873 10.86 -9.99 1.38
N LYS A 874 11.83 -10.00 0.49
CA LYS A 874 12.80 -8.91 0.33
C LYS A 874 12.89 -8.52 -1.14
N ALA A 875 12.58 -7.27 -1.44
CA ALA A 875 12.81 -6.67 -2.74
C ALA A 875 13.95 -5.65 -2.68
N ASN A 876 14.93 -5.76 -3.57
CA ASN A 876 16.00 -4.79 -3.71
C ASN A 876 15.91 -4.12 -5.08
N VAL A 877 16.19 -2.83 -5.14
CA VAL A 877 16.37 -2.07 -6.38
C VAL A 877 17.70 -1.34 -6.27
N ASN A 878 18.62 -1.61 -7.19
CA ASN A 878 19.97 -1.05 -7.19
C ASN A 878 20.24 -0.46 -8.58
N ILE A 879 20.20 0.87 -8.68
CA ILE A 879 20.35 1.58 -9.96
C ILE A 879 21.61 2.47 -9.88
N PRO A 880 22.78 1.99 -10.35
CA PRO A 880 23.93 2.84 -10.57
C PRO A 880 23.79 3.62 -11.88
N TRP A 881 24.21 4.88 -11.88
CA TRP A 881 24.36 5.67 -13.10
C TRP A 881 25.70 6.41 -13.11
N LYS A 882 26.27 6.51 -14.30
CA LYS A 882 27.38 7.39 -14.60
C LYS A 882 27.19 7.92 -16.01
N PHE A 883 26.98 9.22 -16.12
CA PHE A 883 26.81 9.87 -17.42
C PHE A 883 27.36 11.29 -17.41
N MET A 884 27.78 11.75 -18.58
CA MET A 884 28.14 13.12 -18.86
C MET A 884 27.10 13.71 -19.81
N LEU A 885 26.46 14.78 -19.36
CA LEU A 885 25.48 15.52 -20.13
C LEU A 885 26.10 16.83 -20.62
N ASN A 886 26.24 16.98 -21.93
CA ASN A 886 26.69 18.21 -22.57
C ASN A 886 25.53 18.86 -23.32
N MET A 887 25.19 20.08 -22.93
CA MET A 887 24.14 20.88 -23.53
C MET A 887 24.73 22.15 -24.12
N ASN A 888 24.55 22.35 -25.42
CA ASN A 888 24.83 23.63 -26.07
C ASN A 888 23.51 24.30 -26.42
N GLY A 889 23.11 25.26 -25.59
CA GLY A 889 21.86 25.99 -25.76
C GLY A 889 21.78 26.76 -27.09
N ARG A 890 22.91 27.32 -27.56
CA ARG A 890 22.96 28.11 -28.81
C ARG A 890 22.81 27.23 -30.04
N GLU A 891 23.43 26.06 -30.03
CA GLU A 891 23.38 25.09 -31.13
C GLU A 891 22.14 24.17 -31.06
N LYS A 892 21.31 24.29 -30.01
CA LYS A 892 20.19 23.37 -29.72
C LYS A 892 20.63 21.91 -29.80
N LYS A 893 21.80 21.65 -29.23
CA LYS A 893 22.49 20.37 -29.28
C LYS A 893 22.59 19.80 -27.87
N PHE A 894 22.14 18.56 -27.73
CA PHE A 894 22.16 17.79 -26.50
C PHE A 894 22.95 16.52 -26.76
N GLU A 895 23.95 16.25 -25.93
CA GLU A 895 24.77 15.04 -25.96
C GLU A 895 24.75 14.41 -24.57
N LEU A 896 24.32 13.15 -24.51
CA LEU A 896 24.35 12.33 -23.30
C LEU A 896 25.32 11.18 -23.55
N ASP A 897 26.46 11.23 -22.89
CA ASP A 897 27.49 10.19 -22.92
C ASP A 897 27.30 9.28 -21.71
N ILE A 898 27.00 8.00 -21.96
CA ILE A 898 26.77 6.97 -20.94
C ILE A 898 27.93 5.98 -21.01
N SER A 899 28.53 5.65 -19.87
CA SER A 899 29.53 4.59 -19.81
C SER A 899 28.86 3.21 -19.92
N PRO A 900 29.37 2.28 -20.75
CA PRO A 900 28.85 0.93 -20.78
C PRO A 900 29.09 0.23 -19.43
N TYR A 901 28.17 -0.65 -19.06
CA TYR A 901 28.29 -1.45 -17.84
C TYR A 901 29.38 -2.52 -18.02
N THR A 902 30.34 -2.56 -17.10
CA THR A 902 31.45 -3.53 -17.11
C THR A 902 31.19 -4.75 -16.25
N ASP A 903 30.33 -4.62 -15.25
CA ASP A 903 30.01 -5.66 -14.26
C ASP A 903 28.55 -6.10 -14.37
N VAL A 904 28.29 -7.35 -14.02
CA VAL A 904 26.91 -7.84 -13.85
C VAL A 904 26.27 -7.07 -12.69
N THR A 905 25.24 -6.30 -13.00
CA THR A 905 24.53 -5.47 -12.02
C THR A 905 23.12 -6.01 -11.84
N GLU A 906 22.78 -6.47 -10.65
CA GLU A 906 21.40 -6.80 -10.29
C GLU A 906 20.61 -5.51 -10.04
N VAL A 907 19.73 -5.14 -10.98
CA VAL A 907 18.93 -3.92 -10.91
C VAL A 907 17.72 -4.09 -10.01
N PHE A 908 17.14 -5.29 -10.03
CA PHE A 908 16.02 -5.66 -9.19
C PHE A 908 16.21 -7.09 -8.73
N SER A 909 15.95 -7.37 -7.45
CA SER A 909 15.68 -8.72 -6.98
C SER A 909 14.49 -8.76 -6.06
N PHE A 910 13.80 -9.88 -6.09
CA PHE A 910 12.75 -10.24 -5.17
C PHE A 910 13.04 -11.65 -4.65
N THR A 911 13.07 -11.82 -3.34
CA THR A 911 13.18 -13.11 -2.66
C THR A 911 12.01 -13.27 -1.71
N SER A 912 11.45 -14.47 -1.61
CA SER A 912 10.37 -14.79 -0.68
C SER A 912 10.55 -16.22 -0.19
N ASP A 913 10.43 -16.42 1.11
CA ASP A 913 10.48 -17.75 1.73
C ASP A 913 9.76 -17.75 3.09
N VAL A 914 9.33 -18.93 3.54
CA VAL A 914 8.62 -19.11 4.80
C VAL A 914 9.40 -20.05 5.71
N TYR A 915 9.58 -19.63 6.96
CA TYR A 915 10.41 -20.33 7.93
C TYR A 915 9.62 -20.71 9.19
N ALA A 916 9.94 -21.87 9.77
CA ALA A 916 9.71 -22.16 11.18
C ALA A 916 10.83 -21.50 11.99
N VAL A 917 10.47 -20.61 12.93
CA VAL A 917 11.42 -19.85 13.74
C VAL A 917 11.28 -20.17 15.23
N SER A 918 12.40 -20.18 15.96
CA SER A 918 12.45 -20.28 17.42
C SER A 918 13.62 -19.46 17.96
N ARG A 919 13.34 -18.56 18.91
CA ARG A 919 14.29 -17.62 19.50
C ARG A 919 14.01 -17.51 21.00
N ASN A 920 15.05 -17.41 21.84
CA ASN A 920 14.88 -17.12 23.26
C ASN A 920 15.92 -16.11 23.75
N ILE A 921 15.55 -15.34 24.78
CA ILE A 921 16.38 -14.23 25.30
C ILE A 921 17.63 -14.72 26.04
N ALA A 922 17.63 -15.98 26.50
CA ALA A 922 18.77 -16.57 27.20
C ALA A 922 19.91 -16.94 26.25
N GLU A 923 19.58 -17.20 24.98
CA GLU A 923 20.49 -17.66 23.93
C GLU A 923 20.17 -16.98 22.57
N PRO A 924 20.21 -15.64 22.47
CA PRO A 924 19.77 -14.91 21.28
C PRO A 924 20.61 -15.25 20.03
N SER A 925 21.88 -15.63 20.19
CA SER A 925 22.76 -16.08 19.11
C SER A 925 22.43 -17.47 18.54
N PHE A 926 21.55 -18.23 19.21
CA PHE A 926 21.13 -19.58 18.81
C PHE A 926 19.72 -19.61 18.20
N ALA A 927 19.26 -18.49 17.65
CA ALA A 927 18.01 -18.41 16.92
C ALA A 927 17.95 -19.47 15.81
N LYS A 928 16.95 -20.36 15.88
CA LYS A 928 16.72 -21.42 14.89
C LYS A 928 15.76 -20.90 13.83
N ARG A 929 16.12 -21.10 12.56
CA ARG A 929 15.29 -20.79 11.39
C ARG A 929 15.41 -21.95 10.41
N THR A 930 14.32 -22.68 10.20
CA THR A 930 14.26 -23.80 9.26
C THR A 930 13.24 -23.49 8.18
N PRO A 931 13.56 -23.60 6.88
CA PRO A 931 12.58 -23.44 5.81
C PRO A 931 11.40 -24.40 6.02
N ILE A 932 10.17 -23.93 5.80
CA ILE A 932 8.98 -24.78 5.98
C ILE A 932 9.00 -25.97 5.04
N ILE A 933 9.47 -25.78 3.82
CA ILE A 933 9.76 -26.86 2.88
C ILE A 933 11.24 -27.23 3.01
N PRO A 934 11.58 -28.41 3.57
CA PRO A 934 12.96 -28.81 3.79
C PRO A 934 13.71 -29.01 2.46
N ILE A 935 14.99 -28.60 2.43
CA ILE A 935 15.87 -28.84 1.28
C ILE A 935 16.47 -30.24 1.43
N THR A 936 15.95 -31.25 0.74
CA THR A 936 16.59 -32.58 0.66
C THR A 936 17.66 -32.58 -0.42
N ALA A 937 18.80 -33.23 -0.15
CA ALA A 937 19.95 -33.30 -1.07
C ALA A 937 19.61 -34.01 -2.41
N GLU A 938 18.52 -34.78 -2.47
CA GLU A 938 18.04 -35.45 -3.68
C GLU A 938 17.24 -34.53 -4.63
N SER A 939 16.82 -33.35 -4.18
CA SER A 939 15.98 -32.40 -4.95
C SER A 939 16.73 -31.55 -5.99
N LEU A 940 18.06 -31.71 -6.10
CA LEU A 940 18.90 -30.84 -6.94
C LEU A 940 19.11 -31.37 -8.38
N ASP A 941 18.84 -32.65 -8.67
CA ASP A 941 19.27 -33.29 -9.94
C ASP A 941 18.20 -34.14 -10.67
N VAL A 942 16.91 -34.09 -10.30
CA VAL A 942 15.87 -34.92 -10.96
C VAL A 942 14.98 -34.08 -11.90
N PRO A 943 14.91 -34.40 -13.21
CA PRO A 943 13.90 -33.83 -14.11
C PRO A 943 12.51 -34.31 -13.68
N VAL A 944 11.55 -33.39 -13.58
CA VAL A 944 10.16 -33.65 -13.20
C VAL A 944 9.53 -34.66 -14.17
N THR A 945 9.24 -35.87 -13.70
CA THR A 945 8.22 -36.75 -14.29
C THR A 945 6.85 -36.35 -13.75
N GLU A 946 5.80 -36.44 -14.58
CA GLU A 946 4.40 -36.26 -14.16
C GLU A 946 4.11 -37.19 -12.98
N GLY A 947 4.13 -36.64 -11.75
CA GLY A 947 3.89 -37.40 -10.51
C GLY A 947 4.70 -36.97 -9.26
N SER A 948 5.69 -36.09 -9.33
CA SER A 948 6.43 -35.62 -8.13
C SER A 948 5.71 -34.49 -7.37
N GLN A 949 5.70 -34.56 -6.02
CA GLN A 949 5.02 -33.60 -5.12
C GLN A 949 5.70 -32.21 -5.02
N ASP A 950 6.95 -32.08 -5.47
CA ASP A 950 7.73 -30.84 -5.39
C ASP A 950 7.89 -30.19 -6.78
N PHE A 951 7.46 -28.94 -6.91
CA PHE A 951 7.62 -28.14 -8.13
C PHE A 951 8.87 -27.26 -8.04
N HIS A 952 9.85 -27.55 -8.91
CA HIS A 952 11.05 -26.75 -9.10
C HIS A 952 11.03 -26.08 -10.46
N LEU A 953 11.00 -24.75 -10.49
CA LEU A 953 11.13 -23.94 -11.69
C LEU A 953 12.43 -23.15 -11.62
N THR A 954 13.29 -23.31 -12.62
CA THR A 954 14.42 -22.41 -12.87
C THR A 954 14.33 -21.97 -14.32
N SER A 955 14.28 -20.67 -14.55
CA SER A 955 14.17 -20.09 -15.88
C SER A 955 15.01 -18.82 -15.98
N GLN A 956 15.63 -18.62 -17.14
CA GLN A 956 16.43 -17.44 -17.44
C GLN A 956 16.10 -16.97 -18.85
N PHE A 957 15.79 -15.68 -18.99
CA PHE A 957 15.50 -15.05 -20.28
C PHE A 957 16.41 -13.82 -20.43
N CYS A 958 17.10 -13.69 -21.56
CA CYS A 958 17.97 -12.54 -21.84
C CYS A 958 17.58 -11.86 -23.16
N ALA A 959 17.50 -10.53 -23.13
CA ALA A 959 17.42 -9.68 -24.30
C ALA A 959 18.77 -8.98 -24.48
N GLU A 960 19.54 -9.43 -25.48
CA GLU A 960 20.93 -8.99 -25.71
C GLU A 960 21.02 -7.94 -26.81
N SER A 961 21.91 -6.96 -26.63
CA SER A 961 22.27 -5.98 -27.65
C SER A 961 23.79 -5.92 -27.82
N SER A 962 24.30 -6.69 -28.79
CA SER A 962 25.74 -6.72 -29.11
C SER A 962 26.30 -5.38 -29.59
N LYS A 963 25.45 -4.49 -30.17
CA LYS A 963 25.86 -3.15 -30.62
C LYS A 963 26.19 -2.19 -29.48
N TYR A 964 25.53 -2.36 -28.34
CA TYR A 964 25.72 -1.52 -27.15
C TYR A 964 26.42 -2.28 -26.02
N GLY A 965 26.82 -3.53 -26.25
CA GLY A 965 27.56 -4.36 -25.31
C GLY A 965 26.80 -4.67 -24.02
N THR A 966 25.47 -4.70 -24.07
CA THR A 966 24.64 -4.88 -22.87
C THR A 966 23.48 -5.86 -23.12
N ALA A 967 23.11 -6.58 -22.07
CA ALA A 967 21.95 -7.47 -22.04
C ALA A 967 21.12 -7.21 -20.80
N ILE A 968 19.80 -7.31 -20.94
CA ILE A 968 18.86 -7.36 -19.81
C ILE A 968 18.43 -8.82 -19.65
N CYS A 969 18.79 -9.42 -18.52
CA CYS A 969 18.44 -10.80 -18.19
C CYS A 969 17.46 -10.84 -17.01
N MET A 970 16.45 -11.68 -17.10
CA MET A 970 15.55 -12.04 -16.01
C MET A 970 15.83 -13.48 -15.59
N GLU A 971 16.16 -13.67 -14.31
CA GLU A 971 16.32 -14.97 -13.67
C GLU A 971 15.13 -15.21 -12.75
N ALA A 972 14.51 -16.39 -12.83
CA ALA A 972 13.40 -16.78 -11.99
C ALA A 972 13.64 -18.20 -11.44
N GLN A 973 13.60 -18.34 -10.12
CA GLN A 973 13.68 -19.61 -9.41
C GLN A 973 12.50 -19.75 -8.46
N ALA A 974 11.81 -20.87 -8.48
CA ALA A 974 10.74 -21.17 -7.52
C ALA A 974 10.81 -22.63 -7.07
N ARG A 975 10.57 -22.86 -5.77
CA ARG A 975 10.44 -24.17 -5.14
C ARG A 975 9.16 -24.17 -4.32
N ARG A 976 8.18 -25.00 -4.66
CA ARG A 976 6.84 -24.99 -4.03
C ARG A 976 6.31 -26.40 -3.83
N ALA A 977 5.54 -26.58 -2.75
CA ALA A 977 4.75 -27.79 -2.55
C ALA A 977 3.53 -27.76 -3.49
N HIS A 978 3.36 -28.78 -4.32
CA HIS A 978 2.35 -28.78 -5.39
C HIS A 978 0.97 -29.25 -4.87
N PHE A 979 0.25 -28.36 -4.18
CA PHE A 979 -1.17 -28.58 -3.80
C PHE A 979 -2.04 -27.34 -4.05
N PHE A 980 -1.87 -26.70 -5.21
CA PHE A 980 -2.52 -25.41 -5.51
C PHE A 980 -4.05 -25.51 -5.51
N ASP A 981 -4.59 -26.61 -6.04
CA ASP A 981 -6.04 -26.80 -6.20
C ASP A 981 -6.76 -27.03 -4.86
N GLU A 982 -6.07 -27.58 -3.86
CA GLU A 982 -6.63 -27.88 -2.52
C GLU A 982 -6.25 -26.82 -1.47
N TYR A 983 -5.06 -26.22 -1.57
CA TYR A 983 -4.52 -25.28 -0.59
C TYR A 983 -3.89 -24.06 -1.28
N PRO A 984 -4.66 -23.03 -1.69
CA PRO A 984 -4.12 -21.85 -2.38
C PRO A 984 -2.99 -21.11 -1.63
N LEU A 985 -2.92 -21.24 -0.29
CA LEU A 985 -1.80 -20.70 0.50
C LEU A 985 -0.46 -21.42 0.26
N SER A 986 -0.46 -22.67 -0.22
CA SER A 986 0.77 -23.39 -0.54
C SER A 986 1.58 -22.69 -1.63
N CYS A 987 0.94 -21.88 -2.47
CA CYS A 987 1.62 -21.02 -3.46
C CYS A 987 2.58 -20.00 -2.83
N LEU A 988 2.32 -19.58 -1.58
CA LEU A 988 3.19 -18.68 -0.83
C LEU A 988 4.21 -19.44 0.03
N ALA A 989 3.99 -20.74 0.25
CA ALA A 989 4.88 -21.60 1.02
C ALA A 989 6.01 -22.14 0.12
N GLY A 990 7.23 -21.70 0.40
CA GLY A 990 8.43 -22.12 -0.32
C GLY A 990 9.25 -20.95 -0.83
N TYR A 991 10.35 -21.28 -1.50
CA TYR A 991 11.32 -20.31 -1.97
C TYR A 991 10.91 -19.76 -3.34
N SER A 992 10.91 -18.44 -3.49
CA SER A 992 10.78 -17.76 -4.77
C SER A 992 11.87 -16.70 -4.88
N HIS A 993 12.57 -16.66 -6.00
CA HIS A 993 13.57 -15.66 -6.34
C HIS A 993 13.35 -15.19 -7.78
N VAL A 994 13.31 -13.88 -7.97
CA VAL A 994 13.27 -13.25 -9.28
C VAL A 994 14.30 -12.14 -9.29
N ALA A 995 15.21 -12.14 -10.26
CA ALA A 995 16.20 -11.10 -10.43
C ALA A 995 16.17 -10.55 -11.86
N ILE A 996 16.36 -9.23 -11.99
CA ILE A 996 16.60 -8.56 -13.27
C ILE A 996 18.02 -8.01 -13.21
N GLN A 997 18.86 -8.48 -14.11
CA GLN A 997 20.29 -8.18 -14.16
C GLN A 997 20.63 -7.48 -15.48
N LEU A 998 21.47 -6.45 -15.40
CA LEU A 998 22.20 -5.91 -16.54
C LEU A 998 23.52 -6.67 -16.65
N LYS A 999 23.77 -7.31 -17.79
CA LYS A 999 25.00 -8.05 -18.06
C LYS A 999 25.78 -7.38 -19.21
N PRO A 1000 27.12 -7.28 -19.11
CA PRO A 1000 27.92 -6.96 -20.28
C PRO A 1000 27.81 -8.08 -21.31
N VAL A 1001 27.81 -7.72 -22.60
CA VAL A 1001 27.85 -8.66 -23.72
C VAL A 1001 29.19 -8.51 -24.41
N GLU A 1002 29.85 -9.62 -24.74
CA GLU A 1002 31.08 -9.58 -25.53
C GLU A 1002 30.81 -8.90 -26.88
N THR A 1003 31.49 -7.80 -27.11
CA THR A 1003 31.41 -7.05 -28.36
C THR A 1003 32.62 -7.36 -29.23
N LYS A 1004 32.43 -7.36 -30.54
CA LYS A 1004 33.54 -7.54 -31.50
C LYS A 1004 34.60 -6.42 -31.40
N ARG A 1005 34.22 -5.26 -30.83
CA ARG A 1005 35.03 -4.05 -30.68
C ARG A 1005 34.82 -3.45 -29.29
N PRO A 1006 35.86 -2.93 -28.62
CA PRO A 1006 35.70 -2.30 -27.31
C PRO A 1006 34.85 -1.03 -27.41
N ILE A 1007 33.77 -0.96 -26.64
CA ILE A 1007 32.91 0.23 -26.53
C ILE A 1007 33.40 1.05 -25.33
N GLU A 1008 33.73 2.31 -25.55
CA GLU A 1008 34.15 3.23 -24.47
C GLU A 1008 32.99 4.04 -23.91
N LYS A 1009 32.09 4.49 -24.79
CA LYS A 1009 30.90 5.24 -24.41
C LYS A 1009 29.75 5.04 -25.39
N ILE A 1010 28.54 5.12 -24.88
CA ILE A 1010 27.30 5.19 -25.63
C ILE A 1010 26.87 6.66 -25.65
N GLN A 1011 26.89 7.28 -26.83
CA GLN A 1011 26.51 8.67 -27.02
C GLN A 1011 25.11 8.78 -27.62
N ILE A 1012 24.22 9.43 -26.90
CA ILE A 1012 22.90 9.85 -27.38
C ILE A 1012 22.99 11.33 -27.72
N GLN A 1013 22.93 11.66 -29.01
CA GLN A 1013 22.98 13.02 -29.50
C GLN A 1013 21.62 13.42 -30.07
N ILE A 1014 21.07 14.55 -29.65
CA ILE A 1014 19.89 15.18 -30.25
C ILE A 1014 20.29 16.56 -30.74
N SER A 1015 20.08 16.84 -32.02
CA SER A 1015 20.38 18.12 -32.65
C SER A 1015 19.17 18.61 -33.42
N ALA A 1016 18.67 19.80 -33.09
CA ALA A 1016 17.63 20.45 -33.88
C ALA A 1016 18.28 21.36 -34.93
N GLY A 1017 17.90 21.23 -36.20
CA GLY A 1017 18.34 22.13 -37.26
C GLY A 1017 17.80 23.56 -37.04
N PRO A 1018 18.45 24.60 -37.60
CA PRO A 1018 17.94 25.96 -37.50
C PRO A 1018 16.56 26.02 -38.16
N THR A 1019 15.54 26.38 -37.39
CA THR A 1019 14.19 26.65 -37.88
C THR A 1019 14.26 27.91 -38.74
N LYS A 1020 14.54 27.74 -40.04
CA LYS A 1020 14.65 28.86 -40.97
C LYS A 1020 13.26 29.46 -41.16
N THR A 1021 13.07 30.70 -40.71
CA THR A 1021 11.89 31.51 -41.00
C THR A 1021 11.61 31.57 -42.50
N LEU A 1022 10.33 31.65 -42.89
CA LEU A 1022 9.85 31.69 -44.28
C LEU A 1022 10.63 32.70 -45.15
N LEU A 1023 10.99 33.85 -44.57
CA LEU A 1023 11.78 34.90 -45.22
C LEU A 1023 13.20 34.43 -45.60
N ASN A 1024 13.87 33.67 -44.74
CA ASN A 1024 15.20 33.12 -44.99
C ASN A 1024 15.17 31.94 -45.96
N GLN A 1025 14.07 31.19 -45.99
CA GLN A 1025 13.85 30.16 -47.00
C GLN A 1025 13.67 30.77 -48.38
N ILE A 1026 12.83 31.82 -48.51
CA ILE A 1026 12.65 32.59 -49.76
C ILE A 1026 13.99 33.18 -50.21
N VAL A 1027 14.76 33.81 -49.31
CA VAL A 1027 16.09 34.34 -49.65
C VAL A 1027 17.05 33.24 -50.07
N SER A 1028 17.03 32.05 -49.44
CA SER A 1028 17.89 30.93 -49.85
C SER A 1028 17.45 30.29 -51.17
N LEU A 1029 16.14 30.24 -51.45
CA LEU A 1029 15.58 29.74 -52.69
C LEU A 1029 15.91 30.69 -53.85
N VAL A 1030 15.75 32.00 -53.64
CA VAL A 1030 16.13 33.05 -54.60
C VAL A 1030 17.64 33.04 -54.83
N ARG A 1031 18.46 32.91 -53.78
CA ARG A 1031 19.93 32.89 -53.88
C ARG A 1031 20.45 31.60 -54.54
N LYS A 1032 19.71 30.48 -54.46
CA LYS A 1032 20.00 29.22 -55.17
C LYS A 1032 19.43 29.16 -56.59
N LEU A 1033 18.28 29.78 -56.87
CA LEU A 1033 17.73 29.93 -58.23
C LEU A 1033 18.61 30.80 -59.12
N ILE A 1034 19.37 31.72 -58.53
CA ILE A 1034 20.40 32.53 -59.22
C ILE A 1034 21.67 31.70 -59.55
N LYS A 1035 21.91 30.56 -58.88
CA LYS A 1035 23.02 29.64 -59.18
C LYS A 1035 22.49 28.35 -59.84
N ARG A 1036 22.43 28.33 -61.17
CA ARG A 1036 22.14 27.11 -61.94
C ARG A 1036 23.19 26.03 -61.63
N ASN A 1037 22.72 24.81 -61.33
CA ASN A 1037 23.45 23.62 -60.89
C ASN A 1037 23.88 23.58 -59.42
N SER A 1038 22.91 23.38 -58.53
CA SER A 1038 23.18 22.76 -57.22
C SER A 1038 21.99 21.87 -56.85
N GLU A 1039 22.24 20.58 -56.59
CA GLU A 1039 21.26 19.68 -55.99
C GLU A 1039 20.66 20.31 -54.73
N VAL A 1040 19.34 20.16 -54.57
CA VAL A 1040 18.63 20.70 -53.40
C VAL A 1040 18.96 19.81 -52.19
N ILE A 1041 20.03 20.14 -51.46
CA ILE A 1041 20.32 19.51 -50.16
C ILE A 1041 19.23 19.96 -49.16
N ILE A 1042 18.34 19.03 -48.80
CA ILE A 1042 17.30 19.20 -47.78
C ILE A 1042 17.93 18.82 -46.43
N ASN A 1043 17.96 19.77 -45.49
CA ASN A 1043 18.52 19.52 -44.16
C ASN A 1043 17.44 18.94 -43.22
N PRO A 1044 17.79 17.97 -42.38
CA PRO A 1044 16.87 17.44 -41.38
C PRO A 1044 16.52 18.50 -40.32
N VAL A 1045 15.27 18.48 -39.87
CA VAL A 1045 14.72 19.34 -38.81
C VAL A 1045 15.20 18.88 -37.44
N VAL A 1046 15.27 17.56 -37.23
CA VAL A 1046 15.81 16.94 -36.02
C VAL A 1046 16.66 15.76 -36.44
N VAL A 1047 17.85 15.63 -35.86
CA VAL A 1047 18.70 14.45 -35.95
C VAL A 1047 18.90 13.89 -34.57
N MET A 1048 18.61 12.62 -34.40
CA MET A 1048 18.89 11.85 -33.19
C MET A 1048 19.92 10.79 -33.55
N LYS A 1049 20.97 10.64 -32.75
CA LYS A 1049 21.96 9.58 -32.92
C LYS A 1049 22.09 8.82 -31.61
N ALA A 1050 22.15 7.50 -31.69
CA ALA A 1050 22.47 6.62 -30.57
C ALA A 1050 23.65 5.76 -31.01
N LEU A 1051 24.87 6.19 -30.68
CA LEU A 1051 26.12 5.63 -31.19
C LEU A 1051 26.93 4.99 -30.06
N ALA A 1052 27.41 3.78 -30.28
CA ALA A 1052 28.53 3.21 -29.54
C ALA A 1052 29.84 3.74 -30.16
N LEU A 1053 30.69 4.34 -29.33
CA LEU A 1053 31.96 4.95 -29.72
C LEU A 1053 33.15 4.15 -29.16
N SER A 1054 34.26 4.15 -29.90
CA SER A 1054 35.52 3.46 -29.62
C SER A 1054 36.67 4.32 -30.18
N ASP A 1055 37.77 4.52 -29.44
CA ASP A 1055 38.87 5.42 -29.87
C ASP A 1055 39.54 5.00 -31.20
N ALA A 1056 39.49 3.71 -31.57
CA ALA A 1056 40.19 3.16 -32.73
C ALA A 1056 39.28 2.72 -33.89
N ALA A 1057 37.94 2.80 -33.73
CA ALA A 1057 36.98 2.27 -34.71
C ALA A 1057 35.89 3.27 -35.07
N LYS A 1058 35.26 3.08 -36.24
CA LYS A 1058 34.10 3.89 -36.65
C LYS A 1058 32.91 3.62 -35.70
N PRO A 1059 32.08 4.64 -35.42
CA PRO A 1059 30.90 4.49 -34.58
C PRO A 1059 29.94 3.45 -35.14
N GLU A 1060 29.31 2.69 -34.25
CA GLU A 1060 28.22 1.78 -34.58
C GLU A 1060 26.93 2.22 -33.88
N GLY A 1061 25.77 1.99 -34.47
CA GLY A 1061 24.49 2.33 -33.83
C GLY A 1061 23.44 2.78 -34.82
N PHE A 1062 22.67 3.80 -34.45
CA PHE A 1062 21.57 4.30 -35.28
C PHE A 1062 21.56 5.82 -35.34
N THR A 1063 21.19 6.34 -36.51
CA THR A 1063 20.88 7.75 -36.72
C THR A 1063 19.45 7.85 -37.24
N ALA A 1064 18.61 8.57 -36.50
CA ALA A 1064 17.27 8.95 -36.94
C ALA A 1064 17.26 10.42 -37.38
N ALA A 1065 16.61 10.71 -38.50
CA ALA A 1065 16.49 12.04 -39.06
C ALA A 1065 15.06 12.31 -39.50
N VAL A 1066 14.52 13.46 -39.09
CA VAL A 1066 13.20 13.95 -39.51
C VAL A 1066 13.41 15.05 -40.55
N TYR A 1067 12.82 14.90 -41.73
CA TYR A 1067 12.80 15.88 -42.80
C TYR A 1067 11.39 16.43 -42.98
N SER A 1068 11.28 17.74 -43.21
CA SER A 1068 10.04 18.40 -43.58
C SER A 1068 10.22 19.01 -44.97
N LEU A 1069 9.37 18.58 -45.91
CA LEU A 1069 9.37 18.98 -47.31
C LEU A 1069 8.08 19.78 -47.60
N PRO A 1070 8.12 21.12 -47.49
CA PRO A 1070 6.96 21.93 -47.79
C PRO A 1070 6.73 21.99 -49.32
N ALA A 1071 5.58 21.51 -49.79
CA ALA A 1071 5.07 21.72 -51.15
C ALA A 1071 3.79 22.57 -51.10
N ALA A 1072 3.49 23.33 -52.16
CA ALA A 1072 2.45 24.38 -52.18
C ALA A 1072 1.02 23.96 -51.75
N GLN A 1073 0.72 22.65 -51.66
CA GLN A 1073 -0.56 22.10 -51.19
C GLN A 1073 -0.43 20.80 -50.35
N LYS A 1074 0.79 20.34 -50.06
CA LYS A 1074 1.08 19.08 -49.34
C LYS A 1074 2.30 19.25 -48.44
N ASP A 1075 2.17 18.91 -47.16
CA ASP A 1075 3.33 18.75 -46.27
C ASP A 1075 3.74 17.29 -46.26
N ASN A 1076 4.94 17.00 -46.77
CA ASN A 1076 5.53 15.67 -46.70
C ASN A 1076 6.53 15.63 -45.53
N ILE A 1077 6.29 14.78 -44.54
CA ILE A 1077 7.24 14.51 -43.46
C ILE A 1077 7.86 13.15 -43.72
N GLN A 1078 9.18 13.12 -43.77
CA GLN A 1078 9.95 11.89 -43.93
C GLN A 1078 10.75 11.64 -42.67
N PHE A 1079 10.59 10.47 -42.06
CA PHE A 1079 11.41 10.04 -40.92
C PHE A 1079 12.22 8.81 -41.33
N ILE A 1080 13.54 8.96 -41.25
CA ILE A 1080 14.50 7.95 -41.68
C ILE A 1080 15.34 7.54 -40.47
N VAL A 1081 15.36 6.25 -40.15
CA VAL A 1081 16.32 5.65 -39.23
C VAL A 1081 17.31 4.85 -40.05
N SER A 1082 18.60 5.17 -39.96
CA SER A 1082 19.67 4.44 -40.61
C SER A 1082 20.57 3.80 -39.57
N GLU A 1083 20.95 2.56 -39.80
CA GLU A 1083 22.06 1.94 -39.10
C GLU A 1083 23.37 2.66 -39.45
N VAL A 1084 24.26 2.74 -38.48
CA VAL A 1084 25.61 3.31 -38.60
C VAL A 1084 26.60 2.18 -38.30
N GLY A 1085 27.56 1.93 -39.19
CA GLY A 1085 28.54 0.84 -39.09
C GLY A 1085 29.17 0.50 -40.44
N GLU A 1086 30.21 -0.34 -40.47
CA GLU A 1086 30.92 -0.69 -41.72
C GLU A 1086 30.09 -1.57 -42.67
N ASP A 1087 29.23 -2.44 -42.13
CA ASP A 1087 28.31 -3.31 -42.87
C ASP A 1087 26.85 -2.81 -42.79
N ALA A 1088 26.64 -1.56 -42.39
CA ALA A 1088 25.30 -1.00 -42.17
C ALA A 1088 24.52 -0.88 -43.49
N ASN A 1089 23.55 -1.77 -43.66
CA ASN A 1089 22.64 -1.76 -44.81
C ASN A 1089 21.18 -1.56 -44.37
N TRP A 1090 20.89 -1.68 -43.07
CA TRP A 1090 19.54 -1.58 -42.55
C TRP A 1090 19.11 -0.12 -42.44
N LYS A 1091 17.95 0.19 -43.02
CA LYS A 1091 17.27 1.48 -42.87
C LYS A 1091 15.78 1.25 -42.67
N MET A 1092 15.15 2.19 -41.98
CA MET A 1092 13.71 2.35 -41.92
C MET A 1092 13.35 3.74 -42.44
N CYS A 1093 12.48 3.80 -43.42
CA CYS A 1093 12.04 5.02 -44.06
C CYS A 1093 10.54 5.09 -43.90
N THR A 1094 10.08 6.22 -43.39
CA THR A 1094 8.67 6.49 -43.21
C THR A 1094 8.34 7.79 -43.93
N GLU A 1095 7.39 7.73 -44.86
CA GLU A 1095 6.93 8.87 -45.63
C GLU A 1095 5.46 9.09 -45.33
N THR A 1096 5.17 10.28 -44.81
CA THR A 1096 3.80 10.72 -44.53
C THR A 1096 3.48 11.88 -45.46
N SER A 1097 2.29 11.85 -46.08
CA SER A 1097 1.78 12.96 -46.87
C SER A 1097 0.51 13.52 -46.22
N VAL A 1098 0.50 14.83 -46.01
CA VAL A 1098 -0.62 15.56 -45.39
C VAL A 1098 -1.16 16.57 -46.41
N ASP A 1099 -2.42 16.41 -46.82
CA ASP A 1099 -3.10 17.36 -47.71
C ASP A 1099 -3.64 18.55 -46.91
N LEU A 1100 -3.28 19.76 -47.32
CA LEU A 1100 -3.84 21.01 -46.80
C LEU A 1100 -4.90 21.52 -47.78
N LYS A 1101 -6.15 21.05 -47.68
CA LYS A 1101 -7.26 21.65 -48.45
C LYS A 1101 -7.79 22.87 -47.71
N GLN A 1102 -7.56 24.07 -48.26
CA GLN A 1102 -8.31 25.28 -47.90
C GLN A 1102 -9.74 25.16 -48.47
N SER A 1103 -10.75 24.96 -47.62
CA SER A 1103 -12.13 25.22 -48.04
C SER A 1103 -12.43 26.71 -47.91
N MET A 1104 -12.96 27.34 -48.97
CA MET A 1104 -13.35 28.77 -49.01
C MET A 1104 -14.56 29.14 -48.14
N THR A 1105 -14.79 28.43 -47.04
CA THR A 1105 -15.72 28.80 -45.98
C THR A 1105 -14.92 28.85 -44.67
N GLN A 1106 -14.79 30.05 -44.11
CA GLN A 1106 -14.12 30.32 -42.83
C GLN A 1106 -14.74 29.49 -41.72
N THR A 1107 -14.26 28.26 -41.42
CA THR A 1107 -14.16 27.76 -40.02
C THR A 1107 -13.38 26.46 -39.78
N VAL A 1108 -12.95 25.64 -40.75
CA VAL A 1108 -12.23 24.38 -40.42
C VAL A 1108 -11.12 24.04 -41.42
N ASN A 1109 -9.86 24.16 -41.02
CA ASN A 1109 -8.75 23.49 -41.70
C ASN A 1109 -8.82 22.01 -41.35
N THR A 1110 -9.25 21.16 -42.29
CA THR A 1110 -9.30 19.71 -42.07
C THR A 1110 -7.98 19.11 -42.53
N PHE A 1111 -7.12 18.68 -41.61
CA PHE A 1111 -5.95 17.89 -41.92
C PHE A 1111 -6.39 16.46 -42.27
N VAL A 1112 -6.11 16.01 -43.49
CA VAL A 1112 -6.36 14.62 -43.89
C VAL A 1112 -5.00 13.94 -44.09
N LEU A 1113 -4.72 12.98 -43.22
CA LEU A 1113 -3.54 12.12 -43.27
C LEU A 1113 -3.78 11.06 -44.35
N ASN A 1114 -3.52 11.41 -45.61
CA ASN A 1114 -3.94 10.58 -46.75
C ASN A 1114 -3.26 9.21 -46.75
N GLN A 1115 -1.95 9.18 -46.49
CA GLN A 1115 -1.15 7.98 -46.67
C GLN A 1115 0.18 8.06 -45.89
N VAL A 1116 0.50 6.96 -45.21
CA VAL A 1116 1.78 6.71 -44.55
C VAL A 1116 2.40 5.45 -45.14
N HIS A 1117 3.60 5.57 -45.71
CA HIS A 1117 4.38 4.43 -46.16
C HIS A 1117 5.49 4.16 -45.16
N PHE A 1118 5.47 2.98 -44.56
CA PHE A 1118 6.53 2.44 -43.73
C PHE A 1118 7.32 1.42 -44.56
N ARG A 1119 8.62 1.63 -44.71
CA ARG A 1119 9.51 0.64 -45.34
C ARG A 1119 10.74 0.41 -44.49
N TRP A 1120 11.20 -0.83 -44.39
CA TRP A 1120 12.40 -1.15 -43.61
C TRP A 1120 13.17 -2.36 -44.15
N GLY A 1121 14.36 -2.58 -43.63
CA GLY A 1121 15.29 -3.62 -44.08
C GLY A 1121 16.45 -3.02 -44.88
N ALA A 1122 17.04 -3.79 -45.79
CA ALA A 1122 18.14 -3.31 -46.62
C ALA A 1122 17.69 -2.09 -47.43
N GLU A 1123 18.26 -0.92 -47.15
CA GLU A 1123 17.97 0.35 -47.83
C GLU A 1123 16.47 0.71 -47.92
N CYS A 1124 15.66 0.32 -46.92
CA CYS A 1124 14.20 0.51 -46.92
C CYS A 1124 13.47 -0.21 -48.06
N GLN A 1125 13.99 -1.34 -48.56
CA GLN A 1125 13.41 -2.08 -49.70
C GLN A 1125 12.94 -3.49 -49.34
N SER A 1126 13.37 -4.07 -48.22
CA SER A 1126 13.07 -5.48 -47.91
C SER A 1126 11.63 -5.72 -47.46
N TYR A 1127 11.07 -4.77 -46.70
CA TYR A 1127 9.76 -4.88 -46.11
C TYR A 1127 9.00 -3.56 -46.27
N GLU A 1128 7.69 -3.65 -46.49
CA GLU A 1128 6.86 -2.48 -46.64
C GLU A 1128 5.45 -2.68 -46.06
N LEU A 1129 4.91 -1.59 -45.53
CA LEU A 1129 3.58 -1.47 -44.99
C LEU A 1129 3.05 -0.07 -45.30
N THR A 1130 1.86 0.02 -45.86
CA THR A 1130 1.21 1.27 -46.23
C THR A 1130 -0.09 1.41 -45.46
N VAL A 1131 -0.23 2.51 -44.74
CA VAL A 1131 -1.45 2.88 -44.02
C VAL A 1131 -2.11 4.03 -44.77
N ASN A 1132 -3.31 3.79 -45.28
CA ASN A 1132 -4.15 4.80 -45.91
C ASN A 1132 -5.29 5.17 -44.96
N VAL A 1133 -5.45 6.46 -44.67
CA VAL A 1133 -6.58 6.95 -43.90
C VAL A 1133 -7.32 7.99 -44.74
N ALA A 1134 -8.57 7.68 -45.09
CA ALA A 1134 -9.38 8.54 -45.94
C ALA A 1134 -10.70 8.88 -45.25
N ARG A 1135 -11.09 10.15 -45.31
CA ARG A 1135 -12.45 10.58 -45.02
C ARG A 1135 -13.21 10.65 -46.35
N ILE A 1136 -14.11 9.71 -46.58
CA ILE A 1136 -14.91 9.61 -47.80
C ILE A 1136 -16.25 10.31 -47.56
N GLN A 1137 -16.59 11.26 -48.42
CA GLN A 1137 -17.86 11.99 -48.40
C GLN A 1137 -18.42 12.00 -49.82
N GLU A 1138 -19.24 11.01 -50.18
CA GLU A 1138 -19.93 11.01 -51.48
C GLU A 1138 -21.21 11.86 -51.41
N PRO A 1139 -21.73 12.35 -52.55
CA PRO A 1139 -22.89 13.26 -52.57
C PRO A 1139 -24.19 12.67 -51.99
N SER A 1140 -24.26 11.37 -51.77
CA SER A 1140 -25.44 10.64 -51.28
C SER A 1140 -25.15 9.62 -50.16
N SER A 1141 -23.95 9.61 -49.56
CA SER A 1141 -23.58 8.66 -48.49
C SER A 1141 -22.99 9.35 -47.25
N LYS A 1142 -23.08 8.67 -46.09
CA LYS A 1142 -22.71 9.19 -44.75
C LYS A 1142 -21.17 9.34 -44.65
N PRO A 1143 -20.66 10.34 -43.90
CA PRO A 1143 -19.21 10.54 -43.78
C PRO A 1143 -18.57 9.29 -43.19
N THR A 1144 -17.68 8.68 -43.97
CA THR A 1144 -17.05 7.40 -43.65
C THR A 1144 -15.56 7.63 -43.43
N LEU A 1145 -15.06 7.24 -42.25
CA LEU A 1145 -13.63 7.14 -42.00
C LEU A 1145 -13.19 5.73 -42.40
N SER A 1146 -12.33 5.64 -43.41
CA SER A 1146 -11.75 4.39 -43.86
C SER A 1146 -10.28 4.37 -43.49
N ALA A 1147 -9.85 3.36 -42.75
CA ALA A 1147 -8.45 3.03 -42.55
C ALA A 1147 -8.16 1.72 -43.29
N LYS A 1148 -7.12 1.72 -44.12
CA LYS A 1148 -6.65 0.52 -44.82
C LYS A 1148 -5.16 0.35 -44.56
N VAL A 1149 -4.77 -0.83 -44.12
CA VAL A 1149 -3.38 -1.23 -43.95
C VAL A 1149 -3.10 -2.30 -44.99
N ASN A 1150 -2.19 -1.99 -45.90
CA ASN A 1150 -1.69 -2.93 -46.90
C ASN A 1150 -0.24 -3.24 -46.58
N TRP A 1151 0.20 -4.47 -46.76
CA TRP A 1151 1.60 -4.82 -46.59
C TRP A 1151 2.12 -5.61 -47.77
N GLY A 1152 3.42 -5.47 -48.05
CA GLY A 1152 4.12 -6.32 -49.01
C GLY A 1152 4.74 -7.50 -48.28
N ASN A 1153 6.05 -7.68 -48.47
CA ASN A 1153 6.81 -8.64 -47.70
C ASN A 1153 6.93 -8.17 -46.24
N LEU A 1154 6.70 -9.09 -45.28
CA LEU A 1154 6.93 -8.89 -43.86
C LEU A 1154 7.93 -9.92 -43.32
N PRO A 1155 8.68 -9.59 -42.25
CA PRO A 1155 9.53 -10.57 -41.57
C PRO A 1155 8.74 -11.79 -41.07
N MET A 1156 9.38 -12.96 -41.05
CA MET A 1156 8.75 -14.23 -40.67
C MET A 1156 8.11 -14.17 -39.27
N TYR A 1157 8.71 -13.47 -38.30
CA TYR A 1157 8.15 -13.31 -36.96
C TYR A 1157 6.86 -12.48 -36.96
N MET A 1158 6.75 -11.43 -37.79
CA MET A 1158 5.52 -10.63 -37.91
C MET A 1158 4.42 -11.44 -38.59
N ASN A 1159 4.79 -12.27 -39.57
CA ASN A 1159 3.85 -13.16 -40.22
C ASN A 1159 3.30 -14.22 -39.25
N ASN A 1160 4.15 -14.78 -38.39
CA ASN A 1160 3.72 -15.71 -37.34
C ASN A 1160 2.85 -15.03 -36.28
N PHE A 1161 3.21 -13.81 -35.85
CA PHE A 1161 2.40 -13.02 -34.93
C PHE A 1161 1.02 -12.67 -35.52
N GLY A 1162 0.97 -12.33 -36.82
CA GLY A 1162 -0.27 -12.12 -37.55
C GLY A 1162 -1.18 -13.35 -37.52
N LYS A 1163 -0.64 -14.54 -37.80
CA LYS A 1163 -1.38 -15.82 -37.69
C LYS A 1163 -1.90 -16.10 -36.27
N SER A 1164 -1.10 -15.83 -35.23
CA SER A 1164 -1.56 -15.98 -33.84
C SER A 1164 -2.65 -14.97 -33.47
N LEU A 1165 -2.61 -13.75 -34.01
CA LEU A 1165 -3.69 -12.78 -33.85
C LEU A 1165 -4.98 -13.20 -34.56
N GLU A 1166 -4.88 -13.84 -35.74
CA GLU A 1166 -6.02 -14.41 -36.48
C GLU A 1166 -6.76 -15.48 -35.66
N GLU A 1167 -6.05 -16.31 -34.90
CA GLU A 1167 -6.65 -17.32 -34.00
C GLU A 1167 -7.37 -16.69 -32.79
N LEU A 1168 -6.90 -15.55 -32.31
CA LEU A 1168 -7.47 -14.84 -31.14
C LEU A 1168 -8.61 -13.88 -31.52
N LEU A 1169 -8.66 -13.44 -32.78
CA LEU A 1169 -9.63 -12.45 -33.29
C LEU A 1169 -11.10 -12.85 -33.07
N PRO A 1170 -11.53 -14.11 -33.29
CA PRO A 1170 -12.89 -14.56 -32.98
C PRO A 1170 -13.25 -14.45 -31.49
N PHE A 1171 -12.29 -14.72 -30.60
CA PHE A 1171 -12.46 -14.56 -29.15
C PHE A 1171 -12.59 -13.09 -28.76
N TYR A 1172 -11.74 -12.22 -29.31
CA TYR A 1172 -11.82 -10.78 -29.06
C TYR A 1172 -13.07 -10.13 -29.67
N SER A 1173 -13.50 -10.54 -30.87
CA SER A 1173 -14.72 -10.04 -31.52
C SER A 1173 -15.97 -10.39 -30.71
N TYR A 1174 -16.03 -11.61 -30.15
CA TYR A 1174 -17.08 -12.02 -29.21
C TYR A 1174 -17.08 -11.18 -27.92
N LEU A 1175 -15.91 -10.94 -27.31
CA LEU A 1175 -15.77 -10.13 -26.10
C LEU A 1175 -16.25 -8.68 -26.28
N ILE A 1176 -16.09 -8.11 -27.48
CA ILE A 1176 -16.48 -6.73 -27.80
C ILE A 1176 -17.83 -6.64 -28.55
N GLY A 1177 -18.54 -7.76 -28.71
CA GLY A 1177 -19.90 -7.81 -29.27
C GLY A 1177 -19.99 -7.61 -30.78
N LEU A 1178 -18.94 -7.90 -31.55
CA LEU A 1178 -18.94 -7.86 -33.02
C LEU A 1178 -19.43 -9.18 -33.62
N HIS A 1179 -20.25 -9.10 -34.66
CA HIS A 1179 -20.67 -10.26 -35.45
C HIS A 1179 -19.70 -10.48 -36.62
N SER A 1180 -19.22 -11.71 -36.82
CA SER A 1180 -18.39 -12.09 -37.96
C SER A 1180 -19.23 -12.67 -39.11
N GLN A 1181 -18.89 -12.36 -40.35
CA GLN A 1181 -19.48 -12.98 -41.54
C GLN A 1181 -18.36 -13.27 -42.54
N PRO A 1182 -18.36 -14.44 -43.21
CA PRO A 1182 -17.39 -14.72 -44.26
C PRO A 1182 -17.57 -13.74 -45.43
N ASP A 1183 -16.50 -13.03 -45.76
CA ASP A 1183 -16.43 -12.08 -46.88
C ASP A 1183 -15.03 -12.15 -47.52
N ALA A 1184 -14.93 -11.85 -48.81
CA ALA A 1184 -13.66 -11.89 -49.52
C ALA A 1184 -12.86 -10.61 -49.25
N ASN A 1185 -11.63 -10.76 -48.76
CA ASN A 1185 -10.69 -9.67 -48.53
C ASN A 1185 -9.30 -10.07 -49.08
N PRO A 1186 -8.48 -9.13 -49.59
CA PRO A 1186 -7.15 -9.47 -50.08
C PRO A 1186 -6.24 -10.04 -48.97
N ASP A 1187 -5.38 -10.98 -49.33
CA ASP A 1187 -4.53 -11.72 -48.38
C ASP A 1187 -3.50 -10.83 -47.65
N HIS A 1188 -3.24 -9.63 -48.16
CA HIS A 1188 -2.31 -8.65 -47.60
C HIS A 1188 -2.96 -7.28 -47.34
N GLU A 1189 -4.25 -7.28 -47.01
CA GLU A 1189 -5.01 -6.07 -46.66
C GLU A 1189 -5.79 -6.29 -45.37
N PHE A 1190 -5.65 -5.34 -44.45
CA PHE A 1190 -6.56 -5.15 -43.33
C PHE A 1190 -7.31 -3.84 -43.57
N SER A 1191 -8.64 -3.84 -43.48
CA SER A 1191 -9.39 -2.60 -43.62
C SER A 1191 -10.43 -2.45 -42.52
N ALA A 1192 -10.53 -1.25 -41.99
CA ALA A 1192 -11.57 -0.84 -41.06
C ALA A 1192 -12.32 0.34 -41.65
N LYS A 1193 -13.64 0.22 -41.77
CA LYS A 1193 -14.52 1.32 -42.15
C LYS A 1193 -15.41 1.65 -40.98
N VAL A 1194 -15.38 2.91 -40.57
CA VAL A 1194 -16.29 3.48 -39.59
C VAL A 1194 -17.19 4.45 -40.32
N PHE A 1195 -18.49 4.16 -40.35
CA PHE A 1195 -19.46 5.10 -40.91
C PHE A 1195 -20.52 5.40 -39.86
N ASN A 1196 -20.86 6.68 -39.76
CA ASN A 1196 -21.89 7.12 -38.84
C ASN A 1196 -23.24 6.76 -39.42
N ALA A 1197 -23.90 5.71 -38.92
CA ALA A 1197 -25.26 5.38 -39.32
C ALA A 1197 -26.26 6.47 -38.87
N LEU A 1198 -25.97 7.17 -37.77
CA LEU A 1198 -26.68 8.33 -37.20
C LEU A 1198 -25.63 9.22 -36.48
N PRO A 1199 -25.95 10.43 -36.00
CA PRO A 1199 -24.97 11.37 -35.43
C PRO A 1199 -24.05 10.78 -34.34
N ASN A 1200 -24.47 9.70 -33.69
CA ASN A 1200 -23.76 9.10 -32.57
C ASN A 1200 -23.79 7.53 -32.54
N THR A 1201 -24.08 6.86 -33.66
CA THR A 1201 -23.83 5.39 -33.81
C THR A 1201 -22.88 5.19 -34.98
N GLY A 1202 -21.73 4.58 -34.71
CA GLY A 1202 -20.77 4.18 -35.73
C GLY A 1202 -20.88 2.69 -35.95
N ASP A 1203 -21.20 2.29 -37.17
CA ASP A 1203 -21.02 0.91 -37.57
C ASP A 1203 -19.55 0.76 -37.97
N ILE A 1204 -18.90 -0.26 -37.40
CA ILE A 1204 -17.51 -0.60 -37.70
C ILE A 1204 -17.53 -1.90 -38.50
N ILE A 1205 -17.02 -1.84 -39.73
CA ILE A 1205 -16.73 -3.03 -40.52
C ILE A 1205 -15.22 -3.22 -40.49
N ILE A 1206 -14.78 -4.34 -39.94
CA ILE A 1206 -13.39 -4.79 -39.98
C ILE A 1206 -13.31 -5.96 -40.96
N LYS A 1207 -12.40 -5.85 -41.93
CA LYS A 1207 -12.06 -6.92 -42.85
C LYS A 1207 -10.63 -7.37 -42.60
N THR A 1208 -10.45 -8.66 -42.39
CA THR A 1208 -9.17 -9.34 -42.20
C THR A 1208 -8.87 -10.23 -43.41
N PRO A 1209 -7.61 -10.63 -43.64
CA PRO A 1209 -7.27 -11.71 -44.57
C PRO A 1209 -8.03 -13.02 -44.22
N LYS A 1210 -8.08 -13.95 -45.19
CA LYS A 1210 -8.91 -15.16 -45.15
C LYS A 1210 -8.72 -15.98 -43.85
N VAL A 1211 -9.79 -16.07 -43.04
CA VAL A 1211 -9.85 -17.02 -41.92
C VAL A 1211 -10.15 -18.40 -42.50
N GLY A 1212 -9.26 -19.37 -42.27
CA GLY A 1212 -9.51 -20.76 -42.67
C GLY A 1212 -10.77 -21.31 -41.99
N ASP A 1213 -11.57 -22.06 -42.74
CA ASP A 1213 -12.78 -22.76 -42.24
C ASP A 1213 -12.46 -23.49 -40.93
N THR A 1214 -12.95 -22.95 -39.82
CA THR A 1214 -12.99 -23.62 -38.52
C THR A 1214 -14.45 -23.66 -38.10
N ASP A 1215 -15.10 -24.78 -38.41
CA ASP A 1215 -16.38 -25.17 -37.83
C ASP A 1215 -16.23 -25.27 -36.30
N LEU A 1216 -16.69 -24.25 -35.58
CA LEU A 1216 -16.95 -24.31 -34.13
C LEU A 1216 -18.45 -24.55 -33.95
N ARG A 1217 -18.82 -25.80 -33.63
CA ARG A 1217 -20.12 -26.16 -33.06
C ARG A 1217 -20.13 -25.97 -31.56
#